data_AF-A0A955X5S8-F1
#
_entry.id   AF-A0A955X5S8-F1
#
_cell.length_a   1.000
_cell.length_b   1.000
_cell.length_c   1.000
_cell.angle_alpha   90.00
_cell.angle_beta   90.00
_cell.angle_gamma   90.00
#
_symmetry.space_group_name_H-M   'P 1'
#
loop_
_entity.id
_entity.type
_entity.pdbx_description
1 polymer ?
#
loop_
_entity_poly.entity_id
_entity_poly.type
_entity_poly.pdbx_seq_one_letter_code
_entity_poly.pdbx_strand_id
1 'polypeptide(L)'
;MSPDEDIPETTPAPEAAEAPQTVFVHLRPARRVRPLPLAAVLSMAALVLTQLLPIHVAQGDWSAVVLLVFGTLVAPLAFLVFLSQAPGDPVLELGQDRLRLPITTRAQEYLTFRYRDIQSLFVRGGAVPFVWIGTELGTFLYPVKAFGSPEAARQVIDLIRDRVAANAPDGDARLGRFDAQQAVSDKAYANRMWGTKVLLGLILLGFVAEFLGGAMDGVPFSVAGLGANVPTLVMKGEVYRLVTSNLLHTDVFHLVVNGVLIAVLGSMVERLLGTWPFVLTALLAAVLGPLSSALSGNATLSLGASTIVFGLLGLYGFVAYRYRGRLPLGFSPPFRMWLTLGLMLLFMAMALPGADFAAHLGGFLAGVLVAAPLVDKDPELPLRRAPGAVAWGLLALLGLFSVGSLGWAVQASLHDDGASELAVLEDFVAHRTVPSEVGNQVAWSLALRPDATPRQLELGETLARRAVSEAEGDEEEAATKDTLATLLYREGRLDEAVRMEAELIPMGEATMPTQLARFLKARLEKQGILRDEGAPAGELEFTTRYHEARGFGLDLAPGQDLAKARTIWLLVERAGTLEGLVRLGLGANTSTEKTLWLRSLGIEPVWLEGVTFRLAWVQAGQAEAKGWLMRKDVLALP
;
A
#
# COMPACT_ATOMS: atom_id res chain seq x y z
N MET A 1 76.26 -44.02 -73.56
CA MET A 1 75.04 -43.81 -72.75
C MET A 1 75.28 -42.57 -71.90
N SER A 2 74.56 -41.50 -72.20
CA SER A 2 74.37 -40.33 -71.32
C SER A 2 73.21 -40.60 -70.34
N PRO A 3 72.69 -39.64 -69.55
CA PRO A 3 73.23 -38.33 -69.11
C PRO A 3 73.06 -38.04 -67.59
N ASP A 4 73.53 -36.85 -67.21
CA ASP A 4 73.32 -36.03 -66.01
C ASP A 4 71.89 -35.93 -65.43
N GLU A 5 71.78 -35.52 -64.16
CA GLU A 5 70.93 -34.37 -63.73
C GLU A 5 71.23 -33.91 -62.28
N ASP A 6 71.60 -32.62 -62.12
CA ASP A 6 71.45 -31.77 -60.91
C ASP A 6 69.94 -31.69 -60.51
N ILE A 7 69.46 -31.33 -59.30
CA ILE A 7 69.44 -30.07 -58.50
C ILE A 7 68.57 -30.36 -57.21
N PRO A 8 68.24 -29.45 -56.24
CA PRO A 8 68.97 -28.71 -55.17
C PRO A 8 68.59 -29.10 -53.71
N GLU A 9 69.23 -28.43 -52.74
CA GLU A 9 68.85 -28.27 -51.31
C GLU A 9 67.34 -28.05 -51.05
N THR A 10 66.81 -28.70 -50.02
CA THR A 10 65.59 -28.27 -49.31
C THR A 10 65.95 -27.73 -47.94
N THR A 11 65.72 -26.43 -47.76
CA THR A 11 65.62 -25.70 -46.49
C THR A 11 64.75 -26.45 -45.46
N PRO A 12 65.08 -26.43 -44.16
CA PRO A 12 64.16 -26.92 -43.14
C PRO A 12 62.89 -26.06 -43.15
N ALA A 13 61.73 -26.71 -43.06
CA ALA A 13 60.44 -26.06 -42.92
C ALA A 13 60.43 -25.12 -41.71
N PRO A 14 59.70 -23.98 -41.77
CA PRO A 14 59.54 -23.11 -40.61
C PRO A 14 58.83 -23.88 -39.50
N GLU A 15 59.34 -23.75 -38.27
CA GLU A 15 58.73 -24.26 -37.05
C GLU A 15 57.23 -23.94 -37.05
N ALA A 16 56.41 -24.99 -36.88
CA ALA A 16 54.98 -24.85 -36.69
C ALA A 16 54.74 -23.94 -35.48
N ALA A 17 54.17 -22.77 -35.71
CA ALA A 17 53.66 -21.90 -34.66
C ALA A 17 52.72 -22.72 -33.76
N GLU A 18 53.06 -22.85 -32.49
CA GLU A 18 52.25 -23.56 -31.49
C GLU A 18 50.80 -23.06 -31.53
N ALA A 19 49.84 -23.98 -31.63
CA ALA A 19 48.42 -23.64 -31.60
C ALA A 19 48.08 -22.94 -30.27
N PRO A 20 47.40 -21.77 -30.28
CA PRO A 20 47.19 -21.00 -29.07
C PRO A 20 46.34 -21.78 -28.05
N GLN A 21 46.92 -22.13 -26.91
CA GLN A 21 46.33 -23.00 -25.89
C GLN A 21 45.04 -22.42 -25.27
N THR A 22 44.09 -23.29 -24.92
CA THR A 22 42.92 -22.95 -24.10
C THR A 22 43.39 -22.63 -22.67
N VAL A 23 42.95 -21.50 -22.12
CA VAL A 23 43.33 -21.05 -20.77
C VAL A 23 42.19 -21.34 -19.79
N PHE A 24 42.52 -22.00 -18.68
CA PHE A 24 41.58 -22.30 -17.60
C PHE A 24 41.86 -21.41 -16.39
N VAL A 25 40.86 -20.66 -15.94
CA VAL A 25 40.96 -19.74 -14.81
C VAL A 25 40.09 -20.24 -13.67
N HIS A 26 40.70 -20.82 -12.64
CA HIS A 26 39.98 -21.24 -11.43
C HIS A 26 39.58 -20.02 -10.60
N LEU A 27 38.27 -19.85 -10.40
CA LEU A 27 37.73 -18.79 -9.56
C LEU A 27 37.60 -19.29 -8.12
N ARG A 28 38.20 -18.56 -7.18
CA ARG A 28 38.00 -18.83 -5.76
C ARG A 28 36.52 -18.65 -5.41
N PRO A 29 35.87 -19.65 -4.80
CA PRO A 29 34.48 -19.53 -4.40
C PRO A 29 34.34 -18.36 -3.43
N ALA A 30 33.34 -17.50 -3.68
CA ALA A 30 33.11 -16.35 -2.81
C ALA A 30 32.84 -16.84 -1.36
N ARG A 31 33.70 -16.44 -0.41
CA ARG A 31 33.45 -16.62 1.03
C ARG A 31 32.06 -16.09 1.34
N ARG A 32 31.27 -16.83 2.13
CA ARG A 32 29.89 -16.49 2.56
C ARG A 32 29.68 -14.98 2.57
N VAL A 33 29.03 -14.44 1.55
CA VAL A 33 28.42 -13.12 1.66
C VAL A 33 27.43 -13.26 2.80
N ARG A 34 27.56 -12.48 3.87
CA ARG A 34 26.55 -12.48 4.93
C ARG A 34 25.23 -12.14 4.23
N PRO A 35 24.27 -13.07 4.13
CA PRO A 35 23.08 -12.86 3.30
C PRO A 35 22.14 -11.81 3.90
N LEU A 36 22.47 -11.28 5.09
CA LEU A 36 21.63 -10.42 5.90
C LEU A 36 20.87 -9.33 5.12
N PRO A 37 21.44 -8.53 4.20
CA PRO A 37 20.68 -7.45 3.59
C PRO A 37 19.62 -7.95 2.61
N LEU A 38 19.96 -8.89 1.73
CA LEU A 38 19.03 -9.42 0.72
C LEU A 38 18.06 -10.44 1.29
N ALA A 39 18.54 -11.29 2.22
CA ALA A 39 17.68 -12.17 2.99
C ALA A 39 16.77 -11.38 3.92
N ALA A 40 17.20 -10.26 4.51
CA ALA A 40 16.30 -9.38 5.26
C ALA A 40 15.28 -8.71 4.34
N VAL A 41 15.66 -8.21 3.15
CA VAL A 41 14.69 -7.65 2.20
C VAL A 41 13.67 -8.69 1.73
N LEU A 42 14.12 -9.90 1.39
CA LEU A 42 13.24 -11.00 0.97
C LEU A 42 12.41 -11.57 2.14
N SER A 43 12.97 -11.63 3.36
CA SER A 43 12.25 -12.08 4.55
C SER A 43 11.29 -11.02 5.07
N MET A 44 11.60 -9.73 4.91
CA MET A 44 10.69 -8.62 5.24
C MET A 44 9.55 -8.58 4.23
N ALA A 45 9.84 -8.73 2.93
CA ALA A 45 8.81 -8.90 1.91
C ALA A 45 7.93 -10.12 2.20
N ALA A 46 8.52 -11.27 2.56
CA ALA A 46 7.77 -12.48 2.93
C ALA A 46 6.94 -12.30 4.21
N LEU A 47 7.50 -11.73 5.27
CA LEU A 47 6.83 -11.47 6.54
C LEU A 47 5.66 -10.49 6.37
N VAL A 48 5.84 -9.43 5.57
CA VAL A 48 4.81 -8.43 5.29
C VAL A 48 3.70 -9.00 4.40
N LEU A 49 4.04 -9.77 3.38
CA LEU A 49 3.03 -10.45 2.56
C LEU A 49 2.26 -11.49 3.40
N THR A 50 2.88 -12.19 4.35
CA THR A 50 2.13 -13.05 5.29
C THR A 50 1.19 -12.29 6.24
N GLN A 51 1.38 -10.98 6.46
CA GLN A 51 0.46 -10.14 7.25
C GLN A 51 -0.78 -9.71 6.44
N LEU A 52 -0.67 -9.68 5.10
CA LEU A 52 -1.78 -9.38 4.20
C LEU A 52 -2.60 -10.63 3.83
N LEU A 53 -2.02 -11.83 4.07
CA LEU A 53 -2.67 -13.11 3.80
C LEU A 53 -4.00 -13.30 4.56
N PRO A 54 -4.12 -12.99 5.88
CA PRO A 54 -5.38 -13.14 6.60
C PRO A 54 -6.49 -12.24 6.07
N ILE A 55 -6.15 -11.04 5.59
CA ILE A 55 -7.11 -10.06 5.05
C ILE A 55 -7.73 -10.59 3.76
N HIS A 56 -6.90 -11.04 2.81
CA HIS A 56 -7.39 -11.55 1.52
C HIS A 56 -8.04 -12.94 1.66
N VAL A 57 -7.62 -13.75 2.63
CA VAL A 57 -8.28 -15.03 2.98
C VAL A 57 -9.67 -14.78 3.58
N ALA A 58 -9.81 -13.79 4.46
CA ALA A 58 -11.11 -13.41 5.04
C ALA A 58 -12.07 -12.84 3.98
N GLN A 59 -11.54 -12.22 2.93
CA GLN A 59 -12.30 -11.62 1.82
C GLN A 59 -12.57 -12.59 0.65
N GLY A 60 -12.10 -13.85 0.72
CA GLY A 60 -12.30 -14.82 -0.35
C GLY A 60 -11.55 -14.52 -1.66
N ASP A 61 -10.61 -13.56 -1.69
CA ASP A 61 -9.82 -13.21 -2.88
C ASP A 61 -8.66 -14.18 -3.07
N TRP A 62 -8.99 -15.37 -3.57
CA TRP A 62 -8.03 -16.44 -3.84
C TRP A 62 -7.00 -16.06 -4.91
N SER A 63 -7.28 -15.06 -5.76
CA SER A 63 -6.36 -14.61 -6.81
C SER A 63 -5.20 -13.80 -6.22
N ALA A 64 -5.50 -12.88 -5.30
CA ALA A 64 -4.51 -12.14 -4.54
C ALA A 64 -3.73 -13.06 -3.60
N VAL A 65 -4.40 -14.04 -2.95
CA VAL A 65 -3.73 -15.06 -2.13
C VAL A 65 -2.74 -15.88 -2.95
N VAL A 66 -3.10 -16.34 -4.15
CA VAL A 66 -2.20 -17.09 -5.03
C VAL A 66 -1.01 -16.23 -5.46
N LEU A 67 -1.22 -14.96 -5.82
CA LEU A 67 -0.14 -14.03 -6.18
C LEU A 67 0.80 -13.75 -5.01
N LEU A 68 0.24 -13.55 -3.80
CA LEU A 68 0.98 -13.34 -2.56
C LEU A 68 1.85 -14.56 -2.25
N VAL A 69 1.25 -15.76 -2.30
CA VAL A 69 1.93 -17.03 -2.03
C VAL A 69 3.02 -17.29 -3.06
N PHE A 70 2.78 -17.00 -4.34
CA PHE A 70 3.81 -17.10 -5.38
C PHE A 70 4.96 -16.11 -5.17
N GLY A 71 4.65 -14.84 -4.89
CA GLY A 71 5.65 -13.79 -4.64
C GLY A 71 6.50 -14.05 -3.38
N THR A 72 5.88 -14.60 -2.33
CA THR A 72 6.54 -14.93 -1.05
C THR A 72 7.31 -16.24 -1.07
N LEU A 73 6.91 -17.22 -1.88
CA LEU A 73 7.61 -18.51 -1.92
C LEU A 73 8.68 -18.52 -3.00
N VAL A 74 8.44 -17.99 -4.19
CA VAL A 74 9.36 -18.16 -5.33
C VAL A 74 10.68 -17.42 -5.11
N ALA A 75 10.67 -16.19 -4.60
CA ALA A 75 11.91 -15.43 -4.41
C ALA A 75 12.80 -15.99 -3.28
N PRO A 76 12.27 -16.33 -2.08
CA PRO A 76 13.04 -17.04 -1.05
C PRO A 76 13.42 -18.47 -1.43
N LEU A 77 12.57 -19.21 -2.17
CA LEU A 77 12.89 -20.55 -2.63
C LEU A 77 13.98 -20.52 -3.72
N ALA A 78 13.90 -19.61 -4.69
CA ALA A 78 14.98 -19.39 -5.66
C ALA A 78 16.28 -18.96 -4.97
N PHE A 79 16.19 -18.17 -3.91
CA PHE A 79 17.34 -17.78 -3.08
C PHE A 79 17.90 -18.94 -2.22
N LEU A 80 17.04 -19.80 -1.67
CA LEU A 80 17.42 -21.01 -0.93
C LEU A 80 18.01 -22.07 -1.86
N VAL A 81 17.47 -22.21 -3.08
CA VAL A 81 18.07 -23.01 -4.17
C VAL A 81 19.45 -22.45 -4.52
N PHE A 82 19.60 -21.13 -4.65
CA PHE A 82 20.90 -20.48 -4.85
C PHE A 82 21.89 -20.73 -3.69
N LEU A 83 21.43 -20.70 -2.44
CA LEU A 83 22.26 -20.98 -1.26
C LEU A 83 22.61 -22.45 -1.06
N SER A 84 21.76 -23.37 -1.53
CA SER A 84 21.92 -24.83 -1.40
C SER A 84 22.81 -25.45 -2.49
N GLN A 85 23.20 -24.68 -3.52
CA GLN A 85 24.23 -25.08 -4.47
C GLN A 85 25.56 -25.34 -3.72
N ALA A 86 26.04 -26.59 -3.76
CA ALA A 86 27.32 -26.98 -3.19
C ALA A 86 28.45 -26.14 -3.82
N PRO A 87 29.43 -25.65 -3.05
CA PRO A 87 30.52 -24.87 -3.61
C PRO A 87 31.34 -25.73 -4.58
N GLY A 88 31.17 -25.50 -5.89
CA GLY A 88 32.06 -26.04 -6.91
C GLY A 88 33.42 -25.34 -6.95
N ASP A 89 34.30 -25.83 -7.83
CA ASP A 89 35.52 -25.13 -8.26
C ASP A 89 35.24 -24.52 -9.66
N PRO A 90 34.55 -23.36 -9.73
CA PRO A 90 34.13 -22.79 -11.00
C PRO A 90 35.33 -22.35 -11.83
N VAL A 91 35.37 -22.80 -13.08
CA VAL A 91 36.47 -22.50 -14.01
C VAL A 91 35.98 -21.63 -15.16
N LEU A 92 36.62 -20.50 -15.39
CA LEU A 92 36.47 -19.77 -16.65
C LEU A 92 37.32 -20.48 -17.71
N GLU A 93 36.69 -20.96 -18.80
CA GLU A 93 37.42 -21.58 -19.91
C GLU A 93 37.49 -20.57 -21.07
N LEU A 94 38.70 -20.08 -21.35
CA LEU A 94 38.99 -19.19 -22.46
C LEU A 94 39.56 -20.02 -23.61
N GLY A 95 38.66 -20.57 -24.42
CA GLY A 95 38.99 -21.29 -25.65
C GLY A 95 39.39 -20.34 -26.79
N GLN A 96 39.70 -20.91 -27.96
CA GLN A 96 40.14 -20.11 -29.11
C GLN A 96 39.01 -19.27 -29.71
N ASP A 97 37.84 -19.88 -29.92
CA ASP A 97 36.66 -19.28 -30.56
C ASP A 97 35.53 -18.97 -29.56
N ARG A 98 35.59 -19.58 -28.37
CA ARG A 98 34.53 -19.55 -27.36
C ARG A 98 35.05 -19.24 -25.97
N LEU A 99 34.20 -18.55 -25.22
CA LEU A 99 34.33 -18.28 -23.80
C LEU A 99 33.25 -19.06 -23.04
N ARG A 100 33.67 -19.89 -22.10
CA ARG A 100 32.76 -20.64 -21.23
C ARG A 100 32.76 -20.02 -19.84
N LEU A 101 31.59 -19.54 -19.43
CA LEU A 101 31.37 -18.81 -18.18
C LEU A 101 30.54 -19.65 -17.22
N PRO A 102 30.98 -19.83 -15.96
CA PRO A 102 30.13 -20.38 -14.92
C PRO A 102 29.01 -19.38 -14.59
N ILE A 103 27.78 -19.85 -14.44
CA ILE A 103 26.63 -18.95 -14.17
C ILE A 103 26.84 -18.14 -12.88
N THR A 104 27.51 -18.74 -11.88
CA THR A 104 27.87 -18.09 -10.61
C THR A 104 29.24 -18.58 -10.13
N THR A 105 29.83 -17.92 -9.13
CA THR A 105 31.06 -18.40 -8.44
C THR A 105 30.85 -19.65 -7.56
N ARG A 106 29.72 -20.35 -7.72
CA ARG A 106 29.42 -21.65 -7.11
C ARG A 106 28.81 -22.66 -8.08
N ALA A 107 28.43 -22.25 -9.28
CA ALA A 107 27.68 -23.07 -10.21
C ALA A 107 28.56 -24.16 -10.84
N GLN A 108 27.99 -25.36 -11.00
CA GLN A 108 28.50 -26.44 -11.87
C GLN A 108 27.99 -26.30 -13.32
N GLU A 109 27.07 -25.36 -13.55
CA GLU A 109 26.50 -25.06 -14.86
C GLU A 109 27.24 -23.92 -15.55
N TYR A 110 27.40 -24.09 -16.86
CA TYR A 110 28.20 -23.21 -17.70
C TYR A 110 27.40 -22.75 -18.92
N LEU A 111 27.59 -21.49 -19.28
CA LEU A 111 27.11 -20.94 -20.55
C LEU A 111 28.30 -20.69 -21.46
N THR A 112 28.16 -21.07 -22.72
CA THR A 112 29.21 -20.92 -23.73
C THR A 112 28.83 -19.83 -24.71
N PHE A 113 29.73 -18.88 -24.93
CA PHE A 113 29.55 -17.73 -25.79
C PHE A 113 30.64 -17.71 -26.84
N ARG A 114 30.34 -17.28 -28.07
CA ARG A 114 31.39 -16.90 -29.02
C ARG A 114 31.89 -15.51 -28.62
N TYR A 115 33.13 -15.17 -28.92
CA TYR A 115 33.66 -13.85 -28.57
C TYR A 115 32.89 -12.69 -29.25
N ARG A 116 32.27 -12.93 -30.41
CA ARG A 116 31.35 -11.97 -31.06
C ARG A 116 30.04 -11.72 -30.29
N ASP A 117 29.66 -12.63 -29.40
CA ASP A 117 28.44 -12.56 -28.58
C ASP A 117 28.70 -11.73 -27.29
N ILE A 118 29.97 -11.35 -27.02
CA ILE A 118 30.35 -10.45 -25.93
C ILE A 118 29.99 -9.01 -26.30
N GLN A 119 29.23 -8.35 -25.42
CA GLN A 119 28.68 -7.01 -25.64
C GLN A 119 29.37 -5.95 -24.78
N SER A 120 30.09 -6.33 -23.72
CA SER A 120 30.89 -5.42 -22.88
C SER A 120 31.77 -6.19 -21.90
N LEU A 121 32.87 -5.56 -21.50
CA LEU A 121 33.86 -6.15 -20.61
C LEU A 121 34.61 -5.05 -19.85
N PHE A 122 34.54 -5.03 -18.52
CA PHE A 122 35.30 -4.05 -17.71
C PHE A 122 35.49 -4.48 -16.25
N VAL A 123 36.50 -3.90 -15.59
CA VAL A 123 36.67 -3.95 -14.13
C VAL A 123 36.06 -2.72 -13.50
N ARG A 124 35.14 -2.91 -12.55
CA ARG A 124 34.63 -1.82 -11.73
C ARG A 124 35.49 -1.63 -10.48
N GLY A 125 35.99 -0.41 -10.27
CA GLY A 125 36.56 0.05 -9.01
C GLY A 125 35.50 0.40 -7.95
N GLY A 126 35.87 0.33 -6.66
CA GLY A 126 34.98 0.63 -5.54
C GLY A 126 35.32 -0.16 -4.27
N ALA A 127 34.48 -0.06 -3.23
CA ALA A 127 34.69 -0.81 -1.97
C ALA A 127 34.69 -2.34 -2.18
N VAL A 128 33.98 -2.82 -3.20
CA VAL A 128 34.00 -4.22 -3.64
C VAL A 128 34.13 -4.25 -5.18
N PRO A 129 35.34 -4.48 -5.73
CA PRO A 129 35.54 -4.47 -7.18
C PRO A 129 35.06 -5.77 -7.85
N PHE A 130 34.52 -5.66 -9.06
CA PHE A 130 33.96 -6.77 -9.85
C PHE A 130 34.43 -6.72 -11.31
N VAL A 131 34.65 -7.90 -11.90
CA VAL A 131 34.74 -8.12 -13.35
C VAL A 131 33.33 -8.29 -13.89
N TRP A 132 32.97 -7.45 -14.86
CA TRP A 132 31.67 -7.44 -15.52
C TRP A 132 31.85 -7.96 -16.95
N ILE A 133 31.10 -9.00 -17.30
CA ILE A 133 31.06 -9.56 -18.65
C ILE A 133 29.61 -9.51 -19.15
N GLY A 134 29.33 -8.61 -20.09
CA GLY A 134 28.03 -8.48 -20.73
C GLY A 134 27.94 -9.37 -21.96
N THR A 135 26.85 -10.12 -22.05
CA THR A 135 26.52 -11.00 -23.18
C THR A 135 25.08 -10.76 -23.62
N GLU A 136 24.69 -11.33 -24.75
CA GLU A 136 23.30 -11.29 -25.22
C GLU A 136 22.30 -11.98 -24.28
N LEU A 137 22.75 -12.96 -23.48
CA LEU A 137 21.90 -13.67 -22.52
C LEU A 137 21.84 -12.99 -21.14
N GLY A 138 22.73 -12.03 -20.86
CA GLY A 138 22.78 -11.35 -19.57
C GLY A 138 24.17 -10.90 -19.17
N THR A 139 24.26 -10.35 -17.96
CA THR A 139 25.51 -9.84 -17.37
C THR A 139 26.04 -10.80 -16.31
N PHE A 140 27.30 -11.18 -16.42
CA PHE A 140 28.00 -12.01 -15.45
C PHE A 140 28.90 -11.15 -14.58
N LEU A 141 28.81 -11.34 -13.27
CA LEU A 141 29.48 -10.54 -12.25
C LEU A 141 30.38 -11.42 -11.39
N TYR A 142 31.70 -11.20 -11.48
CA TYR A 142 32.68 -11.93 -10.69
C TYR A 142 33.43 -10.98 -9.76
N PRO A 143 33.42 -11.17 -8.44
CA PRO A 143 34.23 -10.35 -7.55
C PRO A 143 35.70 -10.45 -7.96
N VAL A 144 36.43 -9.33 -8.00
CA VAL A 144 37.87 -9.34 -8.35
C VAL A 144 38.68 -10.26 -7.42
N LYS A 145 38.26 -10.38 -6.15
CA LYS A 145 38.87 -11.32 -5.19
C LYS A 145 38.74 -12.79 -5.60
N ALA A 146 37.77 -13.15 -6.44
CA ALA A 146 37.61 -14.51 -6.95
C ALA A 146 38.79 -14.91 -7.85
N PHE A 147 39.43 -13.96 -8.54
CA PHE A 147 40.60 -14.19 -9.38
C PHE A 147 41.92 -14.28 -8.59
N GLY A 148 41.86 -14.20 -7.25
CA GLY A 148 43.03 -14.24 -6.38
C GLY A 148 43.71 -12.88 -6.18
N SER A 149 43.88 -12.08 -7.23
CA SER A 149 44.41 -10.71 -7.16
C SER A 149 43.77 -9.78 -8.20
N PRO A 150 43.81 -8.44 -7.98
CA PRO A 150 43.41 -7.46 -8.99
C PRO A 150 44.18 -7.56 -10.30
N GLU A 151 45.47 -7.92 -10.23
CA GLU A 151 46.34 -8.10 -11.39
C GLU A 151 45.92 -9.33 -12.21
N ALA A 152 45.58 -10.45 -11.54
CA ALA A 152 45.08 -11.64 -12.21
C ALA A 152 43.73 -11.37 -12.90
N ALA A 153 42.83 -10.63 -12.24
CA ALA A 153 41.57 -10.22 -12.87
C ALA A 153 41.79 -9.36 -14.13
N ARG A 154 42.79 -8.46 -14.12
CA ARG A 154 43.16 -7.66 -15.29
C ARG A 154 43.71 -8.53 -16.42
N GLN A 155 44.63 -9.45 -16.12
CA GLN A 155 45.18 -10.37 -17.12
C GLN A 155 44.10 -11.20 -17.83
N VAL A 156 43.10 -11.69 -17.07
CA VAL A 156 41.98 -12.44 -17.65
C VAL A 156 41.14 -11.54 -18.57
N ILE A 157 40.92 -10.29 -18.19
CA ILE A 157 40.19 -9.34 -19.03
C ILE A 157 40.96 -9.02 -20.30
N ASP A 158 42.25 -8.73 -20.19
CA ASP A 158 43.10 -8.43 -21.35
C ASP A 158 43.09 -9.62 -22.32
N LEU A 159 43.17 -10.85 -21.80
CA LEU A 159 43.05 -12.05 -22.63
C LEU A 159 41.68 -12.16 -23.31
N ILE A 160 40.56 -11.85 -22.64
CA ILE A 160 39.25 -11.83 -23.29
C ILE A 160 39.20 -10.71 -24.35
N ARG A 161 39.78 -9.54 -24.09
CA ARG A 161 39.85 -8.43 -25.06
C ARG A 161 40.60 -8.85 -26.31
N ASP A 162 41.76 -9.48 -26.17
CA ASP A 162 42.57 -10.00 -27.29
C ASP A 162 41.77 -11.02 -28.11
N ARG A 163 41.06 -11.92 -27.44
CA ARG A 163 40.20 -12.91 -28.12
C ARG A 163 39.00 -12.27 -28.82
N VAL A 164 38.43 -11.19 -28.27
CA VAL A 164 37.37 -10.42 -28.95
C VAL A 164 37.93 -9.71 -30.18
N ALA A 165 39.10 -9.07 -30.08
CA ALA A 165 39.76 -8.44 -31.22
C ALA A 165 40.01 -9.43 -32.36
N ALA A 166 40.51 -10.62 -32.02
CA ALA A 166 40.89 -11.64 -33.00
C ALA A 166 39.69 -12.40 -33.63
N ASN A 167 38.60 -12.60 -32.89
CA ASN A 167 37.51 -13.51 -33.32
C ASN A 167 36.20 -12.81 -33.69
N ALA A 168 36.02 -11.53 -33.36
CA ALA A 168 34.83 -10.78 -33.76
C ALA A 168 35.06 -10.08 -35.11
N PRO A 169 34.10 -10.11 -36.06
CA PRO A 169 34.23 -9.42 -37.35
C PRO A 169 34.48 -7.91 -37.23
N ASP A 170 34.07 -7.32 -36.09
CA ASP A 170 34.20 -5.90 -35.76
C ASP A 170 35.02 -5.68 -34.46
N GLY A 171 36.00 -6.54 -34.18
CA GLY A 171 36.75 -6.62 -32.92
C GLY A 171 37.23 -5.28 -32.36
N ASP A 172 38.06 -4.54 -33.10
CA ASP A 172 38.61 -3.25 -32.63
C ASP A 172 37.50 -2.20 -32.39
N ALA A 173 36.56 -2.09 -33.32
CA ALA A 173 35.42 -1.18 -33.17
C ALA A 173 34.55 -1.56 -31.96
N ARG A 174 34.44 -2.85 -31.65
CA ARG A 174 33.71 -3.37 -30.49
C ARG A 174 34.43 -3.07 -29.18
N LEU A 175 35.75 -3.26 -29.12
CA LEU A 175 36.55 -2.88 -27.96
C LEU A 175 36.47 -1.37 -27.70
N GLY A 176 36.50 -0.54 -28.75
CA GLY A 176 36.27 0.90 -28.63
C GLY A 176 34.90 1.25 -28.03
N ARG A 177 33.85 0.49 -28.36
CA ARG A 177 32.53 0.63 -27.72
C ARG A 177 32.55 0.21 -26.25
N PHE A 178 33.30 -0.83 -25.88
CA PHE A 178 33.43 -1.25 -24.48
C PHE A 178 34.08 -0.15 -23.64
N ASP A 179 35.15 0.45 -24.15
CA ASP A 179 35.84 1.55 -23.47
C ASP A 179 34.96 2.80 -23.34
N ALA A 180 34.21 3.14 -24.40
CA ALA A 180 33.24 4.24 -24.35
C ALA A 180 32.14 3.99 -23.31
N GLN A 181 31.57 2.78 -23.25
CA GLN A 181 30.57 2.41 -22.25
C GLN A 181 31.15 2.43 -20.83
N GLN A 182 32.39 1.96 -20.63
CA GLN A 182 33.07 2.02 -19.35
C GLN A 182 33.29 3.48 -18.89
N ALA A 183 33.75 4.36 -19.78
CA ALA A 183 33.95 5.76 -19.47
C ALA A 183 32.65 6.47 -19.06
N VAL A 184 31.52 6.14 -19.71
CA VAL A 184 30.19 6.65 -19.33
C VAL A 184 29.78 6.10 -17.96
N SER A 185 29.96 4.79 -17.72
CA SER A 185 29.66 4.13 -16.45
C SER A 185 30.44 4.77 -15.28
N ASP A 186 31.74 4.99 -15.45
CA ASP A 186 32.61 5.56 -14.42
C ASP A 186 32.18 7.00 -14.09
N LYS A 187 31.87 7.81 -15.10
CA LYS A 187 31.31 9.16 -14.91
C LYS A 187 29.96 9.12 -14.18
N ALA A 188 29.08 8.19 -14.54
CA ALA A 188 27.76 8.05 -13.92
C ALA A 188 27.86 7.63 -12.45
N TYR A 189 28.74 6.67 -12.11
CA TYR A 189 28.92 6.25 -10.72
C TYR A 189 29.68 7.26 -9.85
N ALA A 190 30.50 8.13 -10.44
CA ALA A 190 31.11 9.26 -9.75
C ALA A 190 30.07 10.32 -9.32
N ASN A 191 28.89 10.36 -9.97
CA ASN A 191 27.84 11.31 -9.62
C ASN A 191 27.22 10.97 -8.24
N ARG A 192 26.93 12.03 -7.48
CA ARG A 192 26.22 11.93 -6.20
C ARG A 192 24.71 11.91 -6.44
N MET A 193 23.99 11.25 -5.52
CA MET A 193 22.54 11.06 -5.60
C MET A 193 21.82 11.98 -4.60
N TRP A 194 22.11 13.28 -4.65
CA TRP A 194 21.59 14.21 -3.65
C TRP A 194 20.10 14.41 -3.81
N GLY A 195 19.59 14.54 -5.03
CA GLY A 195 18.17 14.68 -5.31
C GLY A 195 17.37 13.49 -4.83
N THR A 196 17.83 12.27 -5.13
CA THR A 196 17.19 11.04 -4.66
C THR A 196 17.09 11.02 -3.14
N LYS A 197 18.19 11.35 -2.43
CA LYS A 197 18.22 11.36 -0.96
C LYS A 197 17.32 12.44 -0.37
N VAL A 198 17.32 13.64 -0.95
CA VAL A 198 16.48 14.76 -0.50
C VAL A 198 15.01 14.39 -0.69
N LEU A 199 14.62 13.86 -1.85
CA LEU A 199 13.25 13.44 -2.11
C LEU A 199 12.79 12.34 -1.12
N LEU A 200 13.61 11.31 -0.89
CA LEU A 200 13.30 10.28 0.11
C LEU A 200 13.16 10.86 1.53
N GLY A 201 14.00 11.84 1.89
CA GLY A 201 13.89 12.55 3.16
C GLY A 201 12.60 13.38 3.27
N LEU A 202 12.17 14.03 2.20
CA LEU A 202 10.91 14.79 2.15
C LEU A 202 9.69 13.89 2.24
N ILE A 203 9.71 12.73 1.57
CA ILE A 203 8.66 11.71 1.66
C ILE A 203 8.57 11.18 3.09
N LEU A 204 9.71 10.86 3.71
CA LEU A 204 9.73 10.42 5.11
C LEU A 204 9.21 11.50 6.07
N LEU A 205 9.53 12.78 5.80
CA LEU A 205 9.00 13.90 6.58
C LEU A 205 7.48 14.03 6.45
N GLY A 206 6.95 13.86 5.24
CA GLY A 206 5.51 13.79 4.99
C GLY A 206 4.86 12.67 5.79
N PHE A 207 5.44 11.48 5.75
CA PHE A 207 4.94 10.32 6.52
C PHE A 207 4.98 10.53 8.04
N VAL A 208 6.00 11.20 8.56
CA VAL A 208 6.04 11.59 9.98
C VAL A 208 4.93 12.58 10.31
N ALA A 209 4.60 13.51 9.41
CA ALA A 209 3.47 14.43 9.62
C ALA A 209 2.13 13.69 9.65
N GLU A 210 1.94 12.67 8.81
CA GLU A 210 0.75 11.81 8.84
C GLU A 210 0.61 11.06 10.17
N PHE A 211 1.70 10.46 10.63
CA PHE A 211 1.74 9.74 11.90
C PHE A 211 1.42 10.66 13.09
N LEU A 212 2.02 11.86 13.13
CA LEU A 212 1.77 12.84 14.19
C LEU A 212 0.38 13.48 14.10
N GLY A 213 -0.20 13.56 12.89
CA GLY A 213 -1.54 14.09 12.63
C GLY A 213 -2.68 13.09 12.85
N GLY A 214 -2.40 11.86 13.29
CA GLY A 214 -3.42 10.82 13.50
C GLY A 214 -3.99 10.24 12.21
N ALA A 215 -3.31 10.44 11.06
CA ALA A 215 -3.83 10.02 9.76
C ALA A 215 -3.64 8.53 9.45
N MET A 216 -3.22 7.74 10.44
CA MET A 216 -2.97 6.30 10.34
C MET A 216 -4.19 5.44 10.71
N ASP A 217 -5.29 6.05 11.16
CA ASP A 217 -6.49 5.36 11.62
C ASP A 217 -7.35 4.76 10.48
N GLY A 218 -6.86 4.81 9.24
CA GLY A 218 -7.50 4.22 8.05
C GLY A 218 -8.67 5.01 7.47
N VAL A 219 -9.01 6.16 8.06
CA VAL A 219 -10.10 7.03 7.57
C VAL A 219 -9.54 8.02 6.52
N PRO A 220 -10.08 8.06 5.28
CA PRO A 220 -9.57 8.89 4.17
C PRO A 220 -9.54 10.41 4.45
N PHE A 221 -10.25 10.87 5.48
CA PHE A 221 -10.42 12.30 5.79
C PHE A 221 -9.17 12.97 6.38
N SER A 222 -8.44 12.23 7.21
CA SER A 222 -7.26 12.75 7.90
C SER A 222 -6.14 13.13 6.91
N VAL A 223 -5.92 12.30 5.89
CA VAL A 223 -4.99 12.58 4.79
C VAL A 223 -5.50 13.68 3.86
N ALA A 224 -6.81 13.86 3.71
CA ALA A 224 -7.38 14.98 2.96
C ALA A 224 -7.05 16.32 3.62
N GLY A 225 -7.15 16.44 4.94
CA GLY A 225 -6.70 17.63 5.68
C GLY A 225 -5.21 17.91 5.49
N LEU A 226 -4.38 16.87 5.47
CA LEU A 226 -2.93 16.97 5.25
C LEU A 226 -2.51 17.24 3.78
N GLY A 227 -3.47 17.45 2.88
CA GLY A 227 -3.22 17.86 1.51
C GLY A 227 -3.14 16.71 0.50
N ALA A 228 -3.85 15.60 0.74
CA ALA A 228 -4.08 14.60 -0.30
C ALA A 228 -4.75 15.22 -1.52
N ASN A 229 -4.58 14.58 -2.68
CA ASN A 229 -5.14 15.04 -3.94
C ASN A 229 -6.63 14.73 -3.95
N VAL A 230 -7.43 15.77 -3.76
CA VAL A 230 -8.89 15.71 -3.88
C VAL A 230 -9.25 16.56 -5.11
N PRO A 231 -9.64 15.93 -6.24
CA PRO A 231 -9.91 16.64 -7.50
C PRO A 231 -10.81 17.86 -7.37
N THR A 232 -11.89 17.76 -6.61
CA THR A 232 -12.83 18.88 -6.41
C THR A 232 -12.19 20.07 -5.70
N LEU A 233 -11.31 19.84 -4.71
CA LEU A 233 -10.58 20.89 -4.00
C LEU A 233 -9.47 21.50 -4.87
N VAL A 234 -8.78 20.67 -5.66
CA VAL A 234 -7.81 21.15 -6.66
C VAL A 234 -8.48 22.08 -7.66
N MET A 235 -9.64 21.69 -8.19
CA MET A 235 -10.42 22.51 -9.13
C MET A 235 -10.98 23.79 -8.48
N LYS A 236 -11.14 23.82 -7.15
CA LYS A 236 -11.48 25.02 -6.36
C LYS A 236 -10.28 25.93 -6.07
N GLY A 237 -9.07 25.57 -6.49
CA GLY A 237 -7.86 26.41 -6.39
C GLY A 237 -6.83 25.94 -5.36
N GLU A 238 -7.05 24.81 -4.69
CA GLU A 238 -6.09 24.24 -3.72
C GLU A 238 -4.92 23.51 -4.41
N VAL A 239 -4.21 24.21 -5.29
CA VAL A 239 -3.16 23.65 -6.15
C VAL A 239 -1.94 23.11 -5.39
N TYR A 240 -1.77 23.47 -4.12
CA TYR A 240 -0.72 22.92 -3.26
C TYR A 240 -0.86 21.39 -3.10
N ARG A 241 -2.11 20.87 -3.17
CA ARG A 241 -2.46 19.45 -3.12
C ARG A 241 -1.77 18.61 -4.19
N LEU A 242 -1.47 19.22 -5.34
CA LEU A 242 -0.74 18.55 -6.42
C LEU A 242 0.62 18.08 -5.91
N VAL A 243 1.32 18.89 -5.11
CA VAL A 243 2.64 18.48 -4.59
C VAL A 243 2.56 17.76 -3.26
N THR A 244 1.73 18.22 -2.31
CA THR A 244 1.65 17.58 -0.98
C THR A 244 1.19 16.13 -1.05
N SER A 245 0.25 15.80 -1.94
CA SER A 245 -0.24 14.43 -2.13
C SER A 245 0.86 13.41 -2.44
N ASN A 246 1.98 13.84 -3.05
CA ASN A 246 3.12 12.97 -3.35
C ASN A 246 4.01 12.67 -2.14
N LEU A 247 3.84 13.40 -1.03
CA LEU A 247 4.58 13.18 0.22
C LEU A 247 3.82 12.27 1.19
N LEU A 248 2.53 12.10 0.96
CA LEU A 248 1.59 11.35 1.78
C LEU A 248 1.50 9.88 1.33
N HIS A 249 1.29 8.94 2.25
CA HIS A 249 1.11 7.51 1.97
C HIS A 249 0.02 6.90 2.85
N THR A 250 -0.79 6.01 2.26
CA THR A 250 -1.93 5.34 2.94
C THR A 250 -1.48 4.48 4.12
N ASP A 251 -0.27 3.92 4.03
CA ASP A 251 0.28 2.98 4.98
C ASP A 251 1.81 2.83 4.79
N VAL A 252 2.44 2.16 5.75
CA VAL A 252 3.89 1.90 5.75
C VAL A 252 4.33 1.08 4.53
N PHE A 253 3.50 0.17 4.03
CA PHE A 253 3.85 -0.66 2.88
C PHE A 253 3.90 0.17 1.60
N HIS A 254 2.90 1.01 1.35
CA HIS A 254 2.87 1.95 0.24
C HIS A 254 4.08 2.89 0.26
N LEU A 255 4.45 3.41 1.44
CA LEU A 255 5.69 4.18 1.65
C LEU A 255 6.95 3.40 1.24
N VAL A 256 7.09 2.17 1.73
CA VAL A 256 8.29 1.34 1.48
C VAL A 256 8.41 1.00 0.00
N VAL A 257 7.31 0.64 -0.67
CA VAL A 257 7.32 0.31 -2.11
C VAL A 257 7.75 1.53 -2.93
N ASN A 258 7.14 2.69 -2.72
CA ASN A 258 7.53 3.92 -3.41
C ASN A 258 8.98 4.32 -3.08
N GLY A 259 9.37 4.24 -1.82
CA GLY A 259 10.73 4.55 -1.36
C GLY A 259 11.79 3.67 -2.03
N VAL A 260 11.55 2.36 -2.14
CA VAL A 260 12.46 1.43 -2.83
C VAL A 260 12.50 1.73 -4.33
N LEU A 261 11.35 1.94 -4.97
CA LEU A 261 11.29 2.27 -6.40
C LEU A 261 12.00 3.59 -6.71
N ILE A 262 11.81 4.63 -5.91
CA ILE A 262 12.52 5.91 -6.03
C ILE A 262 14.02 5.73 -5.76
N ALA A 263 14.41 4.95 -4.75
CA ALA A 263 15.82 4.69 -4.48
C ALA A 263 16.51 4.00 -5.67
N VAL A 264 15.84 3.04 -6.32
CA VAL A 264 16.39 2.32 -7.47
C VAL A 264 16.34 3.16 -8.75
N LEU A 265 15.15 3.63 -9.15
CA LEU A 265 14.96 4.39 -10.39
C LEU A 265 15.62 5.77 -10.31
N GLY A 266 15.43 6.47 -9.19
CA GLY A 266 16.00 7.78 -8.93
C GLY A 266 17.52 7.73 -8.91
N SER A 267 18.12 6.76 -8.23
CA SER A 267 19.58 6.61 -8.25
C SER A 267 20.13 6.32 -9.65
N MET A 268 19.43 5.50 -10.42
CA MET A 268 19.82 5.17 -11.78
C MET A 268 19.74 6.39 -12.70
N VAL A 269 18.61 7.10 -12.69
CA VAL A 269 18.39 8.32 -13.46
C VAL A 269 19.38 9.42 -13.05
N GLU A 270 19.50 9.71 -11.76
CA GLU A 270 20.33 10.81 -11.26
C GLU A 270 21.82 10.56 -11.52
N ARG A 271 22.27 9.31 -11.45
CA ARG A 271 23.64 8.94 -11.82
C ARG A 271 23.87 9.09 -13.32
N LEU A 272 22.91 8.65 -14.14
CA LEU A 272 23.07 8.62 -15.59
C LEU A 272 22.93 10.00 -16.24
N LEU A 273 21.95 10.79 -15.79
CA LEU A 273 21.56 12.06 -16.42
C LEU A 273 21.92 13.29 -15.56
N GLY A 274 22.21 13.09 -14.27
CA GLY A 274 22.50 14.14 -13.31
C GLY A 274 21.30 14.52 -12.43
N THR A 275 21.53 15.43 -11.49
CA THR A 275 20.52 15.86 -10.52
C THR A 275 19.41 16.73 -11.11
N TRP A 276 19.71 17.58 -12.11
CA TRP A 276 18.69 18.50 -12.61
C TRP A 276 17.58 17.81 -13.43
N PRO A 277 17.82 16.80 -14.31
CA PRO A 277 16.73 16.08 -14.97
C PRO A 277 15.91 15.29 -13.96
N PHE A 278 16.58 14.69 -12.96
CA PHE A 278 15.90 14.01 -11.86
C PHE A 278 14.94 14.96 -11.12
N VAL A 279 15.41 16.12 -10.68
CA VAL A 279 14.57 17.08 -9.93
C VAL A 279 13.45 17.63 -10.80
N LEU A 280 13.73 17.96 -12.06
CA LEU A 280 12.71 18.44 -12.98
C LEU A 280 11.62 17.38 -13.24
N THR A 281 12.01 16.12 -13.43
CA THR A 281 11.06 15.01 -13.55
C THR A 281 10.26 14.80 -12.27
N ALA A 282 10.90 14.86 -11.09
CA ALA A 282 10.19 14.73 -9.83
C ALA A 282 9.14 15.84 -9.63
N LEU A 283 9.51 17.10 -9.89
CA LEU A 283 8.59 18.24 -9.79
C LEU A 283 7.47 18.17 -10.82
N LEU A 284 7.80 17.89 -12.08
CA LEU A 284 6.80 17.86 -13.14
C LEU A 284 5.85 16.67 -12.99
N ALA A 285 6.34 15.50 -12.57
CA ALA A 285 5.52 14.34 -12.29
C ALA A 285 4.60 14.58 -11.08
N ALA A 286 5.13 15.18 -10.01
CA ALA A 286 4.35 15.56 -8.83
C ALA A 286 3.20 16.52 -9.18
N VAL A 287 3.36 17.38 -10.20
CA VAL A 287 2.28 18.28 -10.64
C VAL A 287 1.35 17.60 -11.66
N LEU A 288 1.91 17.07 -12.76
CA LEU A 288 1.11 16.57 -13.88
C LEU A 288 0.36 15.27 -13.56
N GLY A 289 0.86 14.44 -12.64
CA GLY A 289 0.13 13.25 -12.20
C GLY A 289 -1.19 13.63 -11.52
N PRO A 290 -1.16 14.22 -10.32
CA PRO A 290 -2.37 14.62 -9.59
C PRO A 290 -3.27 15.58 -10.40
N LEU A 291 -2.69 16.43 -11.27
CA LEU A 291 -3.48 17.27 -12.17
C LEU A 291 -4.24 16.44 -13.22
N SER A 292 -3.61 15.41 -13.79
CA SER A 292 -4.30 14.50 -14.75
C SER A 292 -5.44 13.76 -14.07
N SER A 293 -5.26 13.37 -12.82
CA SER A 293 -6.34 12.84 -11.97
C SER A 293 -7.46 13.85 -11.80
N ALA A 294 -7.14 15.07 -11.37
CA ALA A 294 -8.12 16.14 -11.15
C ALA A 294 -8.92 16.49 -12.41
N LEU A 295 -8.27 16.49 -13.58
CA LEU A 295 -8.92 16.73 -14.88
C LEU A 295 -9.75 15.54 -15.36
N SER A 296 -9.40 14.32 -14.96
CA SER A 296 -10.16 13.12 -15.33
C SER A 296 -11.46 12.97 -14.54
N GLY A 297 -11.48 13.43 -13.28
CA GLY A 297 -12.61 13.25 -12.37
C GLY A 297 -12.89 11.80 -11.99
N ASN A 298 -12.00 10.84 -12.28
CA ASN A 298 -12.26 9.42 -12.06
C ASN A 298 -11.88 8.92 -10.66
N ALA A 299 -11.01 9.66 -9.97
CA ALA A 299 -10.57 9.35 -8.62
C ALA A 299 -11.20 10.36 -7.65
N THR A 300 -11.60 9.89 -6.47
CA THR A 300 -12.16 10.77 -5.43
C THR A 300 -11.08 11.34 -4.51
N LEU A 301 -10.04 10.53 -4.25
CA LEU A 301 -8.89 10.88 -3.46
C LEU A 301 -7.67 10.08 -3.94
N SER A 302 -6.53 10.74 -4.09
CA SER A 302 -5.26 10.06 -4.37
C SER A 302 -4.08 10.66 -3.62
N LEU A 303 -3.09 9.83 -3.32
CA LEU A 303 -1.86 10.20 -2.63
C LEU A 303 -0.77 9.14 -2.89
N GLY A 304 0.48 9.48 -2.61
CA GLY A 304 1.63 8.62 -2.82
C GLY A 304 2.62 9.20 -3.82
N ALA A 305 3.90 8.88 -3.62
CA ALA A 305 4.97 9.29 -4.52
C ALA A 305 5.03 8.48 -5.85
N SER A 306 4.01 7.66 -6.12
CA SER A 306 3.97 6.78 -7.29
C SER A 306 3.95 7.56 -8.61
N THR A 307 3.39 8.78 -8.64
CA THR A 307 3.45 9.61 -9.87
C THR A 307 4.89 9.95 -10.24
N ILE A 308 5.75 10.21 -9.24
CA ILE A 308 7.18 10.45 -9.40
C ILE A 308 7.88 9.17 -9.87
N VAL A 309 7.53 8.01 -9.31
CA VAL A 309 8.02 6.70 -9.79
C VAL A 309 7.73 6.52 -11.28
N PHE A 310 6.49 6.77 -11.71
CA PHE A 310 6.10 6.67 -13.11
C PHE A 310 6.79 7.73 -13.97
N GLY A 311 7.02 8.94 -13.46
CA GLY A 311 7.85 9.94 -14.14
C GLY A 311 9.29 9.49 -14.36
N LEU A 312 9.92 8.89 -13.36
CA LEU A 312 11.26 8.33 -13.49
C LEU A 312 11.28 7.15 -14.48
N LEU A 313 10.23 6.33 -14.47
CA LEU A 313 10.05 5.23 -15.42
C LEU A 313 9.90 5.74 -16.86
N GLY A 314 9.09 6.78 -17.09
CA GLY A 314 8.90 7.40 -18.41
C GLY A 314 10.16 8.07 -18.93
N LEU A 315 10.84 8.83 -18.07
CA LEU A 315 12.12 9.47 -18.39
C LEU A 315 13.17 8.43 -18.80
N TYR A 316 13.39 7.44 -17.95
CA TYR A 316 14.39 6.42 -18.23
C TYR A 316 13.99 5.54 -19.42
N GLY A 317 12.73 5.14 -19.53
CA GLY A 317 12.23 4.32 -20.64
C GLY A 317 12.48 4.98 -22.00
N PHE A 318 12.23 6.29 -22.10
CA PHE A 318 12.51 7.06 -23.31
C PHE A 318 14.01 7.12 -23.63
N VAL A 319 14.86 7.39 -22.63
CA VAL A 319 16.33 7.38 -22.78
C VAL A 319 16.83 6.00 -23.20
N ALA A 320 16.35 4.93 -22.57
CA ALA A 320 16.75 3.56 -22.85
C ALA A 320 16.34 3.10 -24.24
N TYR A 321 15.16 3.50 -24.71
CA TYR A 321 14.73 3.26 -26.07
C TYR A 321 15.65 3.95 -27.09
N ARG A 322 15.94 5.25 -26.90
CA ARG A 322 16.73 6.03 -27.86
C ARG A 322 18.20 5.65 -27.90
N TYR A 323 18.79 5.29 -26.75
CA TYR A 323 20.20 4.90 -26.63
C TYR A 323 20.38 3.39 -26.50
N ARG A 324 19.43 2.59 -27.01
CA ARG A 324 19.53 1.13 -27.03
C ARG A 324 20.88 0.66 -27.58
N GLY A 325 21.55 -0.22 -26.85
CA GLY A 325 22.89 -0.74 -27.20
C GLY A 325 24.05 0.24 -26.98
N ARG A 326 23.80 1.47 -26.53
CA ARG A 326 24.84 2.47 -26.17
C ARG A 326 24.90 2.77 -24.68
N LEU A 327 23.88 2.39 -23.93
CA LEU A 327 23.88 2.53 -22.47
C LEU A 327 24.91 1.60 -21.81
N PRO A 328 25.58 2.05 -20.73
CA PRO A 328 26.41 1.17 -19.92
C PRO A 328 25.57 0.07 -19.27
N LEU A 329 26.09 -1.16 -19.16
CA LEU A 329 25.37 -2.34 -18.65
C LEU A 329 24.60 -2.10 -17.35
N GLY A 330 25.23 -1.42 -16.37
CA GLY A 330 24.62 -1.14 -15.07
C GLY A 330 23.40 -0.21 -15.14
N PHE A 331 23.15 0.36 -16.31
CA PHE A 331 22.06 1.26 -16.66
C PHE A 331 21.34 0.79 -17.92
N SER A 332 21.55 -0.46 -18.37
CA SER A 332 20.96 -1.05 -19.57
C SER A 332 20.41 -2.44 -19.27
N PRO A 333 19.57 -2.63 -18.24
CA PRO A 333 18.99 -3.95 -18.05
C PRO A 333 18.09 -4.26 -19.25
N PRO A 334 17.85 -5.56 -19.52
CA PRO A 334 17.24 -5.99 -20.76
C PRO A 334 15.93 -5.24 -21.01
N PHE A 335 15.73 -4.73 -22.23
CA PHE A 335 14.53 -3.95 -22.57
C PHE A 335 13.24 -4.72 -22.22
N ARG A 336 13.24 -6.05 -22.38
CA ARG A 336 12.13 -6.93 -21.97
C ARG A 336 11.85 -6.87 -20.48
N MET A 337 12.89 -6.82 -19.63
CA MET A 337 12.76 -6.67 -18.18
C MET A 337 12.15 -5.31 -17.82
N TRP A 338 12.64 -4.24 -18.43
CA TRP A 338 12.07 -2.89 -18.26
C TRP A 338 10.62 -2.80 -18.69
N LEU A 339 10.32 -3.33 -19.87
CA LEU A 339 8.98 -3.37 -20.41
C LEU A 339 8.07 -4.18 -19.49
N THR A 340 8.53 -5.33 -19.00
CA THR A 340 7.78 -6.16 -18.04
C THR A 340 7.53 -5.41 -16.74
N LEU A 341 8.54 -4.75 -16.18
CA LEU A 341 8.38 -3.93 -14.97
C LEU A 341 7.39 -2.79 -15.20
N GLY A 342 7.49 -2.07 -16.32
CA GLY A 342 6.59 -0.99 -16.64
C GLY A 342 5.15 -1.46 -16.85
N LEU A 343 4.94 -2.56 -17.57
CA LEU A 343 3.63 -3.17 -17.76
C LEU A 343 3.06 -3.73 -16.45
N MET A 344 3.90 -4.29 -15.57
CA MET A 344 3.48 -4.78 -14.25
C MET A 344 3.04 -3.61 -13.36
N LEU A 345 3.80 -2.52 -13.29
CA LEU A 345 3.43 -1.34 -12.53
C LEU A 345 2.14 -0.70 -13.08
N LEU A 346 2.01 -0.61 -14.42
CA LEU A 346 0.81 -0.10 -15.06
C LEU A 346 -0.40 -1.00 -14.78
N PHE A 347 -0.22 -2.33 -14.86
CA PHE A 347 -1.27 -3.29 -14.55
C PHE A 347 -1.69 -3.18 -13.08
N MET A 348 -0.75 -3.07 -12.14
CA MET A 348 -1.07 -2.83 -10.73
C MET A 348 -1.83 -1.52 -10.53
N ALA A 349 -1.45 -0.44 -11.24
CA ALA A 349 -2.16 0.83 -11.21
C ALA A 349 -3.57 0.79 -11.84
N MET A 350 -3.90 -0.26 -12.60
CA MET A 350 -5.24 -0.49 -13.16
C MET A 350 -6.06 -1.52 -12.37
N ALA A 351 -5.39 -2.52 -11.79
CA ALA A 351 -6.01 -3.69 -11.20
C ALA A 351 -6.28 -3.53 -9.70
N LEU A 352 -5.54 -2.67 -9.00
CA LEU A 352 -5.77 -2.41 -7.58
C LEU A 352 -6.95 -1.45 -7.39
N PRO A 353 -8.00 -1.86 -6.66
CA PRO A 353 -9.07 -0.95 -6.27
C PRO A 353 -8.52 0.28 -5.56
N GLY A 354 -8.96 1.47 -5.98
CA GLY A 354 -8.45 2.76 -5.46
C GLY A 354 -7.18 3.29 -6.13
N ALA A 355 -6.58 2.57 -7.09
CA ALA A 355 -5.43 3.09 -7.83
C ALA A 355 -5.84 4.12 -8.91
N ASP A 356 -5.15 5.27 -8.90
CA ASP A 356 -5.44 6.40 -9.79
C ASP A 356 -4.68 6.29 -11.12
N PHE A 357 -5.25 5.60 -12.11
CA PHE A 357 -4.61 5.41 -13.40
C PHE A 357 -4.22 6.73 -14.09
N ALA A 358 -5.10 7.74 -14.04
CA ALA A 358 -4.85 9.03 -14.67
C ALA A 358 -3.63 9.74 -14.07
N ALA A 359 -3.46 9.66 -12.74
CA ALA A 359 -2.26 10.18 -12.07
C ALA A 359 -0.98 9.48 -12.51
N HIS A 360 -1.00 8.15 -12.61
CA HIS A 360 0.17 7.37 -13.05
C HIS A 360 0.55 7.68 -14.50
N LEU A 361 -0.44 7.80 -15.40
CA LEU A 361 -0.21 8.18 -16.79
C LEU A 361 0.34 9.60 -16.91
N GLY A 362 -0.22 10.56 -16.17
CA GLY A 362 0.27 11.93 -16.12
C GLY A 362 1.72 12.02 -15.64
N GLY A 363 2.06 11.25 -14.59
CA GLY A 363 3.44 11.10 -14.12
C GLY A 363 4.37 10.55 -15.19
N PHE A 364 4.00 9.46 -15.86
CA PHE A 364 4.79 8.86 -16.95
C PHE A 364 5.06 9.85 -18.09
N LEU A 365 4.03 10.56 -18.54
CA LEU A 365 4.14 11.56 -19.60
C LEU A 365 5.04 12.73 -19.18
N ALA A 366 5.00 13.16 -17.92
CA ALA A 366 5.94 14.15 -17.40
C ALA A 366 7.41 13.73 -17.58
N GLY A 367 7.70 12.45 -17.31
CA GLY A 367 9.01 11.86 -17.55
C GLY A 367 9.45 11.95 -19.01
N VAL A 368 8.56 11.56 -19.93
CA VAL A 368 8.80 11.62 -21.39
C VAL A 368 9.02 13.05 -21.87
N LEU A 369 8.24 14.02 -21.37
CA LEU A 369 8.38 15.43 -21.70
C LEU A 369 9.73 16.01 -21.28
N VAL A 370 10.28 15.56 -20.14
CA VAL A 370 11.64 15.94 -19.73
C VAL A 370 12.69 15.23 -20.58
N ALA A 371 12.46 13.96 -20.95
CA ALA A 371 13.40 13.16 -21.74
C ALA A 371 13.58 13.67 -23.17
N ALA A 372 12.49 13.99 -23.87
CA ALA A 372 12.52 14.34 -25.29
C ALA A 372 13.58 15.41 -25.65
N PRO A 373 13.60 16.61 -25.03
CA PRO A 373 14.56 17.66 -25.38
C PRO A 373 16.01 17.35 -24.94
N LEU A 374 16.20 16.47 -23.96
CA LEU A 374 17.53 16.02 -23.52
C LEU A 374 18.21 15.18 -24.58
N VAL A 375 17.41 14.38 -25.28
CA VAL A 375 17.86 13.26 -26.08
C VAL A 375 17.91 13.59 -27.58
N ASP A 376 17.11 14.55 -28.05
CA ASP A 376 17.11 15.00 -29.45
C ASP A 376 18.36 15.79 -29.85
N LYS A 377 19.07 16.39 -28.89
CA LYS A 377 20.19 17.30 -29.16
C LYS A 377 21.56 16.64 -29.20
N ASP A 378 21.69 15.41 -28.70
CA ASP A 378 23.00 14.78 -28.48
C ASP A 378 23.01 13.32 -28.98
N PRO A 379 23.82 13.00 -30.02
CA PRO A 379 23.94 11.63 -30.53
C PRO A 379 24.65 10.70 -29.53
N GLU A 380 25.38 11.26 -28.57
CA GLU A 380 25.98 10.58 -27.43
C GLU A 380 25.12 10.76 -26.18
N LEU A 381 25.28 9.88 -25.18
CA LEU A 381 24.49 9.98 -23.95
C LEU A 381 24.78 11.32 -23.26
N PRO A 382 23.79 12.19 -23.03
CA PRO A 382 24.03 13.51 -22.48
C PRO A 382 24.36 13.39 -20.98
N LEU A 383 25.65 13.29 -20.65
CA LEU A 383 26.16 13.50 -19.29
C LEU A 383 26.18 15.00 -18.95
N ARG A 384 25.13 15.75 -19.36
CA ARG A 384 25.09 17.20 -19.24
C ARG A 384 24.78 17.60 -17.82
N ARG A 385 25.86 17.77 -17.04
CA ARG A 385 25.82 18.41 -15.73
C ARG A 385 25.38 19.86 -15.91
N ALA A 386 24.25 20.23 -15.31
CA ALA A 386 24.01 21.65 -15.05
C ALA A 386 25.13 22.16 -14.12
N PRO A 387 25.49 23.46 -14.20
CA PRO A 387 26.37 24.07 -13.21
C PRO A 387 25.84 23.75 -11.80
N GLY A 388 26.73 23.46 -10.85
CA GLY A 388 26.33 23.04 -9.49
C GLY A 388 25.29 23.98 -8.87
N ALA A 389 25.39 25.29 -9.12
CA ALA A 389 24.44 26.30 -8.66
C ALA A 389 22.98 26.07 -9.15
N VAL A 390 22.77 25.61 -10.39
CA VAL A 390 21.42 25.35 -10.93
C VAL A 390 20.82 24.11 -10.26
N ALA A 391 21.61 23.04 -10.11
CA ALA A 391 21.15 21.84 -9.41
C ALA A 391 20.83 22.13 -7.93
N TRP A 392 21.68 22.89 -7.24
CA TRP A 392 21.42 23.32 -5.87
C TRP A 392 20.22 24.25 -5.76
N GLY A 393 20.03 25.18 -6.70
CA GLY A 393 18.84 26.02 -6.77
C GLY A 393 17.56 25.20 -6.95
N LEU A 394 17.56 24.22 -7.84
CA LEU A 394 16.42 23.32 -8.05
C LEU A 394 16.15 22.43 -6.82
N LEU A 395 17.19 21.93 -6.15
CA LEU A 395 17.02 21.18 -4.90
C LEU A 395 16.46 22.06 -3.77
N ALA A 396 16.93 23.31 -3.67
CA ALA A 396 16.40 24.28 -2.72
C ALA A 396 14.93 24.59 -3.03
N LEU A 397 14.57 24.76 -4.30
CA LEU A 397 13.18 24.93 -4.73
C LEU A 397 12.32 23.72 -4.41
N LEU A 398 12.78 22.50 -4.72
CA LEU A 398 12.08 21.26 -4.35
C LEU A 398 11.86 21.18 -2.84
N GLY A 399 12.90 21.45 -2.04
CA GLY A 399 12.82 21.43 -0.58
C GLY A 399 11.88 22.50 -0.03
N LEU A 400 12.07 23.76 -0.43
CA LEU A 400 11.24 24.89 0.02
C LEU A 400 9.78 24.71 -0.39
N PHE A 401 9.53 24.25 -1.62
CA PHE A 401 8.17 24.05 -2.11
C PHE A 401 7.49 22.88 -1.39
N SER A 402 8.19 21.77 -1.17
CA SER A 402 7.64 20.60 -0.46
C SER A 402 7.41 20.86 1.03
N VAL A 403 8.37 21.50 1.71
CA VAL A 403 8.24 21.84 3.14
C VAL A 403 7.22 22.97 3.32
N GLY A 404 7.22 23.97 2.44
CA GLY A 404 6.25 25.05 2.47
C GLY A 404 4.83 24.57 2.19
N SER A 405 4.63 23.68 1.22
CA SER A 405 3.32 23.12 0.92
C SER A 405 2.83 22.20 2.03
N LEU A 406 3.70 21.36 2.60
CA LEU A 406 3.37 20.52 3.75
C LEU A 406 3.05 21.36 4.99
N GLY A 407 3.85 22.39 5.28
CA GLY A 407 3.59 23.32 6.38
C GLY A 407 2.28 24.08 6.21
N TRP A 408 1.97 24.51 4.98
CA TRP A 408 0.68 25.10 4.65
C TRP A 408 -0.46 24.11 4.86
N ALA A 409 -0.33 22.87 4.39
CA ALA A 409 -1.36 21.85 4.55
C ALA A 409 -1.61 21.49 6.02
N VAL A 410 -0.55 21.35 6.83
CA VAL A 410 -0.67 21.15 8.28
C VAL A 410 -1.36 22.36 8.93
N GLN A 411 -0.97 23.59 8.59
CA GLN A 411 -1.62 24.78 9.11
C GLN A 411 -3.10 24.86 8.70
N ALA A 412 -3.42 24.55 7.44
CA ALA A 412 -4.77 24.51 6.92
C ALA A 412 -5.61 23.46 7.64
N SER A 413 -5.07 22.25 7.83
CA SER A 413 -5.72 21.17 8.58
C SER A 413 -6.04 21.54 10.03
N LEU A 414 -5.17 22.31 10.70
CA LEU A 414 -5.42 22.78 12.06
C LEU A 414 -6.55 23.82 12.15
N HIS A 415 -6.91 24.46 11.03
CA HIS A 415 -7.98 25.45 10.93
C HIS A 415 -9.13 24.94 10.03
N ASP A 416 -9.13 23.65 9.67
CA ASP A 416 -10.15 23.06 8.82
C ASP A 416 -11.34 22.69 9.71
N ASP A 417 -12.38 23.51 9.71
CA ASP A 417 -13.64 23.29 10.43
C ASP A 417 -14.49 22.15 9.79
N GLY A 418 -13.83 21.14 9.20
CA GLY A 418 -14.44 20.01 8.49
C GLY A 418 -14.76 20.27 7.02
N ALA A 419 -14.26 21.34 6.41
CA ALA A 419 -14.56 21.70 5.02
C ALA A 419 -13.91 20.75 4.00
N SER A 420 -12.64 20.35 4.21
CA SER A 420 -12.01 19.37 3.30
C SER A 420 -12.70 18.01 3.38
N GLU A 421 -13.06 17.60 4.60
CA GLU A 421 -13.80 16.37 4.83
C GLU A 421 -15.16 16.39 4.14
N LEU A 422 -15.92 17.48 4.30
CA LEU A 422 -17.21 17.63 3.65
C LEU A 422 -17.08 17.55 2.13
N ALA A 423 -16.05 18.16 1.55
CA ALA A 423 -15.80 18.09 0.11
C ALA A 423 -15.50 16.65 -0.36
N VAL A 424 -14.75 15.87 0.43
CA VAL A 424 -14.51 14.45 0.14
C VAL A 424 -15.80 13.64 0.24
N LEU A 425 -16.63 13.89 1.25
CA LEU A 425 -17.92 13.21 1.41
C LEU A 425 -18.88 13.50 0.26
N GLU A 426 -19.00 14.75 -0.14
CA GLU A 426 -19.82 15.15 -1.29
C GLU A 426 -19.35 14.46 -2.57
N ASP A 427 -18.02 14.35 -2.75
CA ASP A 427 -17.42 13.70 -3.89
C ASP A 427 -17.63 12.18 -3.89
N PHE A 428 -17.51 11.53 -2.73
CA PHE A 428 -17.79 10.10 -2.54
C PHE A 428 -19.25 9.75 -2.85
N VAL A 429 -20.19 10.60 -2.42
CA VAL A 429 -21.61 10.43 -2.74
C VAL A 429 -21.90 10.64 -4.23
N ALA A 430 -21.19 11.57 -4.87
CA ALA A 430 -21.36 11.83 -6.30
C ALA A 430 -20.78 10.72 -7.19
N HIS A 431 -19.68 10.09 -6.78
CA HIS A 431 -18.98 9.07 -7.56
C HIS A 431 -19.40 7.64 -7.20
N ARG A 432 -20.19 7.02 -8.08
CA ARG A 432 -20.62 5.62 -7.91
C ARG A 432 -19.49 4.59 -8.00
N THR A 433 -18.27 4.99 -8.29
CA THR A 433 -17.11 4.09 -8.37
C THR A 433 -16.49 3.77 -7.00
N VAL A 434 -16.88 4.48 -5.93
CA VAL A 434 -16.47 4.15 -4.57
C VAL A 434 -17.07 2.79 -4.18
N PRO A 435 -16.26 1.79 -3.78
CA PRO A 435 -16.74 0.50 -3.29
C PRO A 435 -17.68 0.65 -2.07
N SER A 436 -18.70 -0.20 -1.97
CA SER A 436 -19.70 -0.19 -0.89
C SER A 436 -19.06 -0.31 0.48
N GLU A 437 -18.00 -1.12 0.62
CA GLU A 437 -17.31 -1.36 1.88
C GLU A 437 -16.57 -0.11 2.36
N VAL A 438 -15.90 0.60 1.43
CA VAL A 438 -15.24 1.88 1.73
C VAL A 438 -16.28 2.92 2.12
N GLY A 439 -17.39 2.98 1.37
CA GLY A 439 -18.54 3.84 1.70
C GLY A 439 -19.09 3.55 3.10
N ASN A 440 -19.22 2.27 3.47
CA ASN A 440 -19.70 1.85 4.78
C ASN A 440 -18.71 2.19 5.90
N GLN A 441 -17.41 1.96 5.72
CA GLN A 441 -16.38 2.34 6.70
C GLN A 441 -16.38 3.85 6.97
N VAL A 442 -16.51 4.64 5.91
CA VAL A 442 -16.66 6.09 6.02
C VAL A 442 -17.91 6.45 6.80
N ALA A 443 -19.06 5.86 6.45
CA ALA A 443 -20.33 6.10 7.13
C ALA A 443 -20.28 5.70 8.62
N TRP A 444 -19.64 4.57 8.95
CA TRP A 444 -19.43 4.11 10.31
C TRP A 444 -18.56 5.07 11.12
N SER A 445 -17.48 5.57 10.53
CA SER A 445 -16.61 6.56 11.19
C SER A 445 -17.41 7.82 11.57
N LEU A 446 -18.32 8.27 10.70
CA LEU A 446 -19.18 9.43 10.97
C LEU A 446 -20.21 9.13 12.05
N ALA A 447 -20.78 7.93 12.06
CA ALA A 447 -21.77 7.50 13.05
C ALA A 447 -21.21 7.55 14.48
N LEU A 448 -19.94 7.18 14.64
CA LEU A 448 -19.26 7.16 15.94
C LEU A 448 -18.72 8.52 16.40
N ARG A 449 -18.58 9.50 15.51
CA ARG A 449 -18.04 10.83 15.86
C ARG A 449 -19.07 11.70 16.60
N PRO A 450 -18.80 12.16 17.83
CA PRO A 450 -19.72 13.01 18.58
C PRO A 450 -20.05 14.33 17.87
N ASP A 451 -19.05 14.92 17.22
CA ASP A 451 -19.03 16.24 16.60
C ASP A 451 -19.45 16.28 15.12
N ALA A 452 -19.85 15.15 14.54
CA ALA A 452 -20.33 15.10 13.16
C ALA A 452 -21.52 16.06 12.93
N THR A 453 -21.39 16.92 11.92
CA THR A 453 -22.42 17.88 11.53
C THR A 453 -23.64 17.19 10.91
N PRO A 454 -24.84 17.81 10.92
CA PRO A 454 -26.02 17.24 10.28
C PRO A 454 -25.82 16.91 8.80
N ARG A 455 -25.04 17.74 8.08
CA ARG A 455 -24.75 17.51 6.67
C ARG A 455 -23.82 16.30 6.45
N GLN A 456 -22.84 16.10 7.32
CA GLN A 456 -21.97 14.92 7.25
C GLN A 456 -22.76 13.64 7.54
N LEU A 457 -23.68 13.68 8.52
CA LEU A 457 -24.56 12.54 8.83
C LEU A 457 -25.45 12.19 7.63
N GLU A 458 -26.04 13.18 6.94
CA GLU A 458 -26.87 12.98 5.74
C GLU A 458 -26.08 12.33 4.58
N LEU A 459 -24.84 12.79 4.34
CA LEU A 459 -23.96 12.21 3.33
C LEU A 459 -23.51 10.78 3.72
N GLY A 460 -23.21 10.57 5.00
CA GLY A 460 -22.92 9.25 5.56
C GLY A 460 -24.10 8.29 5.42
N GLU A 461 -25.33 8.75 5.66
CA GLU A 461 -26.56 7.98 5.46
C GLU A 461 -26.69 7.56 3.99
N THR A 462 -26.39 8.46 3.06
CA THR A 462 -26.44 8.17 1.62
C THR A 462 -25.46 7.05 1.25
N LEU A 463 -24.24 7.08 1.79
CA LEU A 463 -23.24 6.03 1.59
C LEU A 463 -23.66 4.71 2.24
N ALA A 464 -24.17 4.74 3.48
CA ALA A 464 -24.62 3.55 4.20
C ALA A 464 -25.82 2.88 3.50
N ARG A 465 -26.79 3.65 3.02
CA ARG A 465 -27.93 3.11 2.24
C ARG A 465 -27.48 2.42 0.96
N ARG A 466 -26.47 2.98 0.30
CA ARG A 466 -25.88 2.36 -0.87
C ARG A 466 -25.20 1.04 -0.52
N ALA A 467 -24.40 1.02 0.54
CA ALA A 467 -23.74 -0.20 1.01
C ALA A 467 -24.76 -1.29 1.37
N VAL A 468 -25.83 -0.97 2.10
CA VAL A 468 -26.93 -1.91 2.39
C VAL A 468 -27.57 -2.48 1.11
N SER A 469 -27.68 -1.67 0.05
CA SER A 469 -28.27 -2.14 -1.22
C SER A 469 -27.34 -2.99 -2.07
N GLU A 470 -26.03 -2.95 -1.80
CA GLU A 470 -24.97 -3.64 -2.55
C GLU A 470 -24.38 -4.83 -1.76
N ALA A 471 -24.70 -4.96 -0.46
CA ALA A 471 -24.16 -6.00 0.42
C ALA A 471 -24.53 -7.42 -0.04
N GLU A 472 -23.56 -8.34 -0.03
CA GLU A 472 -23.74 -9.74 -0.43
C GLU A 472 -23.45 -10.68 0.75
N GLY A 473 -24.51 -11.28 1.30
CA GLY A 473 -24.42 -12.26 2.39
C GLY A 473 -24.75 -11.69 3.77
N ASP A 474 -25.07 -12.59 4.70
CA ASP A 474 -25.67 -12.22 5.99
C ASP A 474 -24.75 -11.34 6.86
N GLU A 475 -23.44 -11.57 6.84
CA GLU A 475 -22.46 -10.80 7.64
C GLU A 475 -22.30 -9.35 7.14
N GLU A 476 -22.19 -9.16 5.83
CA GLU A 476 -22.06 -7.82 5.24
C GLU A 476 -23.37 -7.04 5.35
N GLU A 477 -24.50 -7.70 5.14
CA GLU A 477 -25.83 -7.12 5.33
C GLU A 477 -26.02 -6.65 6.78
N ALA A 478 -25.59 -7.44 7.77
CA ALA A 478 -25.65 -7.06 9.17
C ALA A 478 -24.81 -5.82 9.48
N ALA A 479 -23.54 -5.81 9.06
CA ALA A 479 -22.61 -4.71 9.32
C ALA A 479 -23.03 -3.38 8.66
N THR A 480 -23.55 -3.43 7.43
CA THR A 480 -24.01 -2.24 6.71
C THR A 480 -25.32 -1.68 7.29
N LYS A 481 -26.23 -2.55 7.71
CA LYS A 481 -27.47 -2.16 8.39
C LYS A 481 -27.24 -1.57 9.77
N ASP A 482 -26.30 -2.11 10.55
CA ASP A 482 -25.90 -1.54 11.85
C ASP A 482 -25.38 -0.10 11.68
N THR A 483 -24.54 0.10 10.67
CA THR A 483 -24.01 1.42 10.31
C THR A 483 -25.15 2.40 10.00
N LEU A 484 -26.10 1.99 9.16
CA LEU A 484 -27.26 2.82 8.81
C LEU A 484 -28.18 3.07 10.00
N ALA A 485 -28.45 2.07 10.84
CA ALA A 485 -29.27 2.21 12.03
C ALA A 485 -28.68 3.23 13.02
N THR A 486 -27.36 3.20 13.20
CA THR A 486 -26.62 4.15 14.04
C THR A 486 -26.71 5.59 13.51
N LEU A 487 -26.57 5.78 12.19
CA LEU A 487 -26.74 7.10 11.57
C LEU A 487 -28.17 7.64 11.73
N LEU A 488 -29.19 6.81 11.48
CA LEU A 488 -30.59 7.19 11.67
C LEU A 488 -30.89 7.56 13.13
N TYR A 489 -30.28 6.86 14.08
CA TYR A 489 -30.37 7.20 15.50
C TYR A 489 -29.75 8.59 15.77
N ARG A 490 -28.55 8.84 15.24
CA ARG A 490 -27.82 10.12 15.36
C ARG A 490 -28.60 11.30 14.76
N GLU A 491 -29.34 11.08 13.69
CA GLU A 491 -30.22 12.07 13.06
C GLU A 491 -31.57 12.27 13.79
N GLY A 492 -31.85 11.46 14.81
CA GLY A 492 -33.10 11.52 15.57
C GLY A 492 -34.30 10.84 14.88
N ARG A 493 -34.06 10.03 13.85
CA ARG A 493 -35.05 9.20 13.13
C ARG A 493 -35.26 7.85 13.84
N LEU A 494 -35.63 7.95 15.11
CA LEU A 494 -35.63 6.85 16.07
C LEU A 494 -36.56 5.69 15.68
N ASP A 495 -37.68 5.96 15.00
CA ASP A 495 -38.58 4.89 14.53
C ASP A 495 -37.95 4.02 13.42
N GLU A 496 -37.10 4.60 12.57
CA GLU A 496 -36.37 3.86 11.53
C GLU A 496 -35.17 3.13 12.11
N ALA A 497 -34.39 3.80 12.96
CA ALA A 497 -33.25 3.19 13.65
C ALA A 497 -33.65 1.94 14.45
N VAL A 498 -34.70 2.04 15.26
CA VAL A 498 -35.23 0.90 16.04
C VAL A 498 -35.70 -0.24 15.15
N ARG A 499 -36.35 0.06 14.01
CA ARG A 499 -36.83 -0.99 13.10
C ARG A 499 -35.67 -1.74 12.47
N MET A 500 -34.68 -1.01 11.98
CA MET A 500 -33.50 -1.60 11.34
C MET A 500 -32.70 -2.45 12.31
N GLU A 501 -32.44 -1.94 13.52
CA GLU A 501 -31.72 -2.66 14.56
C GLU A 501 -32.46 -3.93 15.03
N ALA A 502 -33.80 -3.90 15.07
CA ALA A 502 -34.60 -5.06 15.42
C ALA A 502 -34.55 -6.17 14.36
N GLU A 503 -34.30 -5.83 13.09
CA GLU A 503 -34.11 -6.80 12.00
C GLU A 503 -32.77 -7.54 12.12
N LEU A 504 -31.80 -6.99 12.86
CA LEU A 504 -30.47 -7.59 13.06
C LEU A 504 -30.44 -8.65 14.17
N ILE A 505 -31.38 -8.62 15.12
CA ILE A 505 -31.39 -9.57 16.25
C ILE A 505 -31.40 -11.05 15.82
N PRO A 506 -32.20 -11.48 14.83
CA PRO A 506 -32.17 -12.87 14.36
C PRO A 506 -30.83 -13.30 13.75
N MET A 507 -29.94 -12.37 13.40
CA MET A 507 -28.64 -12.63 12.76
C MET A 507 -27.54 -13.04 13.76
N GLY A 508 -27.79 -12.93 15.08
CA GLY A 508 -26.97 -13.60 16.10
C GLY A 508 -25.77 -12.83 16.66
N GLU A 509 -25.67 -11.52 16.44
CA GLU A 509 -24.58 -10.69 16.98
C GLU A 509 -24.86 -10.17 18.40
N ALA A 510 -23.88 -10.31 19.31
CA ALA A 510 -24.03 -10.06 20.74
C ALA A 510 -24.18 -8.57 21.14
N THR A 511 -23.78 -7.63 20.29
CA THR A 511 -23.84 -6.18 20.54
C THR A 511 -25.19 -5.55 20.21
N MET A 512 -25.96 -6.17 19.32
CA MET A 512 -27.25 -5.66 18.80
C MET A 512 -28.33 -5.48 19.89
N PRO A 513 -28.48 -6.35 20.90
CA PRO A 513 -29.51 -6.17 21.94
C PRO A 513 -29.30 -4.91 22.79
N THR A 514 -28.05 -4.62 23.16
CA THR A 514 -27.65 -3.43 23.92
C THR A 514 -27.90 -2.16 23.12
N GLN A 515 -27.61 -2.18 21.82
CA GLN A 515 -27.84 -1.04 20.93
C GLN A 515 -29.32 -0.78 20.66
N LEU A 516 -30.09 -1.83 20.40
CA LEU A 516 -31.54 -1.73 20.28
C LEU A 516 -32.16 -1.16 21.56
N ALA A 517 -31.69 -1.58 22.74
CA ALA A 517 -32.15 -1.02 24.00
C ALA A 517 -31.88 0.49 24.10
N ARG A 518 -30.69 0.96 23.68
CA ARG A 518 -30.35 2.39 23.62
C ARG A 518 -31.27 3.15 22.67
N PHE A 519 -31.54 2.61 21.48
CA PHE A 519 -32.40 3.25 20.48
C PHE A 519 -33.86 3.32 20.95
N LEU A 520 -34.36 2.23 21.55
CA LEU A 520 -35.69 2.18 22.15
C LEU A 520 -35.84 3.15 23.32
N LYS A 521 -34.85 3.24 24.21
CA LYS A 521 -34.84 4.23 25.31
C LYS A 521 -35.02 5.64 24.75
N ALA A 522 -34.16 6.07 23.83
CA ALA A 522 -34.25 7.40 23.25
C ALA A 522 -35.59 7.65 22.55
N ARG A 523 -36.13 6.64 21.84
CA ARG A 523 -37.44 6.73 21.17
C ARG A 523 -38.56 7.01 22.17
N LEU A 524 -38.58 6.25 23.27
CA LEU A 524 -39.58 6.37 24.32
C LEU A 524 -39.42 7.70 25.08
N GLU A 525 -38.20 8.21 25.27
CA GLU A 525 -37.95 9.54 25.85
C GLU A 525 -38.49 10.65 24.96
N LYS A 526 -38.22 10.58 23.65
CA LYS A 526 -38.75 11.54 22.66
C LYS A 526 -40.28 11.55 22.62
N GLN A 527 -40.91 10.39 22.85
CA GLN A 527 -42.37 10.27 22.95
C GLN A 527 -42.94 10.73 24.30
N GLY A 528 -42.08 11.09 25.27
CA GLY A 528 -42.50 11.45 26.63
C GLY A 528 -43.01 10.26 27.47
N ILE A 529 -42.74 9.03 27.00
CA ILE A 529 -43.06 7.78 27.69
C ILE A 529 -42.02 7.50 28.78
N LEU A 530 -40.75 7.71 28.47
CA LEU A 530 -39.65 7.75 29.43
C LEU A 530 -39.38 9.22 29.79
N ARG A 531 -39.16 9.52 31.08
CA ARG A 531 -38.75 10.85 31.54
C ARG A 531 -37.39 10.72 32.22
N ASP A 532 -36.43 11.54 31.78
CA ASP A 532 -35.09 11.59 32.36
C ASP A 532 -35.09 12.41 33.66
N GLU A 533 -34.19 12.07 34.57
CA GLU A 533 -34.12 12.51 35.97
C GLU A 533 -34.28 14.04 36.16
N GLY A 534 -35.22 14.46 37.01
CA GLY A 534 -35.28 15.86 37.49
C GLY A 534 -36.64 16.50 37.78
N ALA A 535 -37.79 15.82 37.65
CA ALA A 535 -39.08 16.42 38.03
C ALA A 535 -40.07 15.43 38.67
N PRO A 536 -40.67 15.78 39.83
CA PRO A 536 -41.50 14.87 40.59
C PRO A 536 -42.88 14.72 39.93
N ALA A 537 -43.19 13.51 39.45
CA ALA A 537 -44.56 12.99 39.36
C ALA A 537 -44.52 11.48 39.03
N GLY A 538 -44.30 10.65 40.06
CA GLY A 538 -44.68 9.23 40.04
C GLY A 538 -43.61 8.23 39.62
N GLU A 539 -42.41 8.27 40.20
CA GLU A 539 -41.53 7.09 40.18
C GLU A 539 -42.16 5.97 41.02
N LEU A 540 -42.17 4.74 40.50
CA LEU A 540 -42.45 3.54 41.31
C LEU A 540 -41.09 2.99 41.75
N GLU A 541 -40.86 2.95 43.05
CA GLU A 541 -39.67 2.38 43.67
C GLU A 541 -39.91 0.88 43.87
N PHE A 542 -38.89 0.07 43.60
CA PHE A 542 -38.96 -1.37 43.83
C PHE A 542 -37.84 -1.83 44.75
N THR A 543 -38.17 -2.73 45.66
CA THR A 543 -37.20 -3.50 46.44
C THR A 543 -37.07 -4.89 45.84
N THR A 544 -35.85 -5.41 45.75
CA THR A 544 -35.61 -6.75 45.22
C THR A 544 -35.85 -7.78 46.32
N ARG A 545 -36.60 -8.85 46.01
CA ARG A 545 -36.78 -10.01 46.88
C ARG A 545 -36.45 -11.28 46.12
N TYR A 546 -35.60 -12.13 46.69
CA TYR A 546 -35.35 -13.45 46.13
C TYR A 546 -36.23 -14.52 46.78
N HIS A 547 -36.79 -15.44 45.97
CA HIS A 547 -37.57 -16.59 46.44
C HIS A 547 -37.13 -17.86 45.70
N GLU A 548 -36.75 -18.92 46.42
CA GLU A 548 -36.14 -20.14 45.85
C GLU A 548 -36.96 -20.76 44.70
N ALA A 549 -38.29 -20.86 44.83
CA ALA A 549 -39.14 -21.42 43.78
C ALA A 549 -39.48 -20.45 42.62
N ARG A 550 -39.46 -19.13 42.86
CA ARG A 550 -40.01 -18.11 41.94
C ARG A 550 -38.96 -17.13 41.39
N GLY A 551 -37.71 -17.25 41.82
CA GLY A 551 -36.60 -16.37 41.41
C GLY A 551 -36.65 -14.99 42.08
N PHE A 552 -36.04 -14.00 41.44
CA PHE A 552 -36.09 -12.61 41.88
C PHE A 552 -37.47 -11.99 41.60
N GLY A 553 -37.98 -11.23 42.56
CA GLY A 553 -39.18 -10.42 42.48
C GLY A 553 -38.86 -8.96 42.75
N LEU A 554 -39.57 -8.06 42.08
CA LEU A 554 -39.54 -6.62 42.31
C LEU A 554 -40.78 -6.23 43.12
N ASP A 555 -40.60 -5.93 44.40
CA ASP A 555 -41.65 -5.48 45.34
C ASP A 555 -41.82 -3.95 45.24
N LEU A 556 -43.00 -3.46 44.90
CA LEU A 556 -43.32 -2.03 44.94
C LEU A 556 -43.16 -1.45 46.35
N ALA A 557 -42.60 -0.24 46.44
CA ALA A 557 -42.47 0.46 47.70
C ALA A 557 -43.86 0.77 48.31
N PRO A 558 -43.96 0.85 49.65
CA PRO A 558 -45.22 1.11 50.34
C PRO A 558 -45.85 2.44 49.90
N GLY A 559 -47.12 2.41 49.47
CA GLY A 559 -47.87 3.60 49.06
C GLY A 559 -47.97 3.82 47.55
N GLN A 560 -47.31 2.98 46.76
CA GLN A 560 -47.39 2.97 45.30
C GLN A 560 -48.37 1.90 44.80
N ASP A 561 -49.11 2.19 43.73
CA ASP A 561 -50.15 1.32 43.16
C ASP A 561 -50.01 1.20 41.63
N LEU A 562 -49.98 -0.05 41.15
CA LEU A 562 -49.94 -0.40 39.71
C LEU A 562 -51.31 -0.33 39.03
N ALA A 563 -52.41 -0.11 39.76
CA ALA A 563 -53.77 -0.14 39.20
C ALA A 563 -53.99 0.83 38.02
N LYS A 564 -53.14 1.84 37.85
CA LYS A 564 -53.20 2.81 36.74
C LYS A 564 -52.21 2.53 35.60
N ALA A 565 -51.29 1.59 35.76
CA ALA A 565 -50.29 1.24 34.76
C ALA A 565 -50.77 0.06 33.91
N ARG A 566 -50.71 0.18 32.58
CA ARG A 566 -50.97 -0.94 31.64
C ARG A 566 -49.70 -1.55 31.07
N THR A 567 -48.61 -0.81 31.07
CA THR A 567 -47.32 -1.27 30.56
C THR A 567 -46.21 -0.66 31.39
N ILE A 568 -45.25 -1.50 31.79
CA ILE A 568 -44.02 -1.11 32.48
C ILE A 568 -42.84 -1.36 31.54
N TRP A 569 -41.90 -0.42 31.49
CA TRP A 569 -40.61 -0.61 30.84
C TRP A 569 -39.52 -0.68 31.92
N LEU A 570 -38.76 -1.78 31.91
CA LEU A 570 -37.60 -2.00 32.77
C LEU A 570 -36.34 -1.78 31.95
N LEU A 571 -35.56 -0.77 32.32
CA LEU A 571 -34.20 -0.59 31.82
C LEU A 571 -33.29 -1.52 32.60
N VAL A 572 -32.55 -2.37 31.91
CA VAL A 572 -31.60 -3.31 32.51
C VAL A 572 -30.21 -2.71 32.38
N GLU A 573 -29.63 -2.29 33.49
CA GLU A 573 -28.30 -1.68 33.52
C GLU A 573 -27.32 -2.55 34.31
N ARG A 574 -26.09 -2.71 33.84
CA ARG A 574 -25.00 -3.36 34.58
C ARG A 574 -23.84 -2.40 34.70
N ALA A 575 -23.41 -2.13 35.93
CA ALA A 575 -22.33 -1.16 36.23
C ALA A 575 -22.52 0.22 35.55
N GLY A 576 -23.78 0.67 35.37
CA GLY A 576 -24.13 1.94 34.74
C GLY A 576 -24.28 1.91 33.21
N THR A 577 -24.11 0.75 32.56
CA THR A 577 -24.33 0.56 31.12
C THR A 577 -25.68 -0.08 30.86
N LEU A 578 -26.51 0.51 30.00
CA LEU A 578 -27.78 -0.08 29.56
C LEU A 578 -27.53 -1.32 28.69
N GLU A 579 -27.83 -2.51 29.22
CA GLU A 579 -27.66 -3.79 28.52
C GLU A 579 -28.95 -4.27 27.84
N GLY A 580 -30.13 -3.84 28.31
CA GLY A 580 -31.40 -4.33 27.78
C GLY A 580 -32.60 -3.47 28.18
N LEU A 581 -33.73 -3.71 27.51
CA LEU A 581 -35.00 -3.05 27.82
C LEU A 581 -36.15 -4.07 27.79
N VAL A 582 -36.81 -4.29 28.93
CA VAL A 582 -37.90 -5.26 29.06
C VAL A 582 -39.24 -4.55 29.14
N ARG A 583 -40.16 -4.89 28.23
CA ARG A 583 -41.56 -4.42 28.28
C ARG A 583 -42.44 -5.44 28.99
N LEU A 584 -43.24 -4.99 29.94
CA LEU A 584 -44.19 -5.81 30.69
C LEU A 584 -45.60 -5.29 30.48
N GLY A 585 -46.49 -6.14 29.97
CA GLY A 585 -47.92 -5.85 29.89
C GLY A 585 -48.61 -6.23 31.19
N LEU A 586 -49.30 -5.28 31.83
CA LEU A 586 -50.13 -5.55 33.00
C LEU A 586 -51.55 -5.90 32.52
N GLY A 587 -51.98 -7.14 32.78
CA GLY A 587 -53.33 -7.58 32.45
C GLY A 587 -54.39 -6.88 33.30
N ALA A 588 -55.63 -6.78 32.80
CA ALA A 588 -56.76 -6.14 33.51
C ALA A 588 -57.13 -6.79 34.86
N ASN A 589 -56.50 -7.93 35.19
CA ASN A 589 -56.71 -8.74 36.39
C ASN A 589 -55.42 -8.90 37.22
N THR A 590 -54.42 -8.01 37.08
CA THR A 590 -53.30 -7.97 38.05
C THR A 590 -53.86 -7.52 39.40
N SER A 591 -54.35 -8.53 40.12
CA SER A 591 -54.69 -8.52 41.53
C SER A 591 -53.55 -7.91 42.32
N THR A 592 -53.89 -7.19 43.39
CA THR A 592 -53.23 -6.97 44.71
C THR A 592 -51.78 -7.41 45.01
N GLU A 593 -51.12 -8.25 44.22
CA GLU A 593 -49.70 -8.55 44.32
C GLU A 593 -48.87 -7.30 44.04
N LYS A 594 -48.14 -6.88 45.06
CA LYS A 594 -47.15 -5.80 44.98
C LYS A 594 -45.80 -6.26 44.41
N THR A 595 -45.69 -7.54 44.03
CA THR A 595 -44.44 -8.19 43.65
C THR A 595 -44.49 -8.66 42.21
N LEU A 596 -43.57 -8.20 41.38
CA LEU A 596 -43.38 -8.67 40.02
C LEU A 596 -42.27 -9.73 39.99
N TRP A 597 -42.60 -10.99 39.75
CA TRP A 597 -41.63 -12.08 39.66
C TRP A 597 -40.94 -12.12 38.27
N LEU A 598 -39.62 -12.02 38.24
CA LEU A 598 -38.82 -11.99 37.01
C LEU A 598 -38.71 -13.38 36.32
N ARG A 599 -38.78 -14.47 37.09
CA ARG A 599 -38.75 -15.84 36.53
C ARG A 599 -39.97 -16.17 35.69
N SER A 600 -41.15 -15.64 36.04
CA SER A 600 -42.37 -15.77 35.21
C SER A 600 -42.28 -15.01 33.89
N LEU A 601 -41.24 -14.17 33.73
CA LEU A 601 -40.95 -13.43 32.51
C LEU A 601 -39.80 -14.06 31.72
N GLY A 602 -39.29 -15.23 32.12
CA GLY A 602 -38.20 -15.94 31.44
C GLY A 602 -36.79 -15.45 31.80
N ILE A 603 -36.63 -14.58 32.80
CA ILE A 603 -35.33 -14.04 33.23
C ILE A 603 -34.76 -14.93 34.36
N GLU A 604 -33.59 -15.53 34.15
CA GLU A 604 -32.95 -16.44 35.11
C GLU A 604 -32.10 -15.71 36.19
N PRO A 605 -31.93 -16.30 37.39
CA PRO A 605 -31.26 -15.64 38.53
C PRO A 605 -29.77 -15.31 38.32
N VAL A 606 -29.07 -16.10 37.49
CA VAL A 606 -27.62 -15.96 37.23
C VAL A 606 -27.29 -14.65 36.49
N TRP A 607 -28.29 -14.01 35.91
CA TRP A 607 -28.16 -12.86 35.00
C TRP A 607 -28.23 -11.51 35.74
N LEU A 608 -28.34 -11.52 37.08
CA LEU A 608 -28.77 -10.37 37.87
C LEU A 608 -27.71 -9.84 38.84
N GLU A 609 -26.52 -10.45 38.90
CA GLU A 609 -25.44 -9.98 39.77
C GLU A 609 -24.84 -8.67 39.22
N GLY A 610 -24.99 -7.57 39.96
CA GLY A 610 -24.56 -6.23 39.53
C GLY A 610 -25.52 -5.51 38.57
N VAL A 611 -26.74 -6.02 38.40
CA VAL A 611 -27.78 -5.43 37.54
C VAL A 611 -28.73 -4.53 38.34
N THR A 612 -28.94 -3.30 37.86
CA THR A 612 -29.91 -2.34 38.39
C THR A 612 -31.07 -2.15 37.41
N PHE A 613 -32.29 -2.10 37.94
CA PHE A 613 -33.49 -1.83 37.15
C PHE A 613 -33.96 -0.39 37.39
N ARG A 614 -34.06 0.40 36.30
CA ARG A 614 -34.74 1.71 36.32
C ARG A 614 -36.08 1.59 35.62
N LEU A 615 -37.10 2.28 36.13
CA LEU A 615 -38.49 2.06 35.72
C LEU A 615 -39.11 3.30 35.08
N ALA A 616 -39.84 3.09 34.00
CA ALA A 616 -40.80 4.07 33.51
C ALA A 616 -42.14 3.45 33.14
N TRP A 617 -43.19 4.24 33.29
CA TRP A 617 -44.57 3.81 33.10
C TRP A 617 -45.34 4.86 32.29
N VAL A 618 -46.36 4.40 31.56
CA VAL A 618 -47.27 5.25 30.77
C VAL A 618 -48.58 5.43 31.53
N GLN A 619 -49.03 6.68 31.68
CA GLN A 619 -50.30 7.02 32.31
C GLN A 619 -51.49 6.68 31.40
N ALA A 620 -52.58 6.17 31.99
CA ALA A 620 -53.80 5.82 31.24
C ALA A 620 -54.38 7.04 30.47
N GLY A 621 -54.42 6.95 29.14
CA GLY A 621 -55.06 7.96 28.28
C GLY A 621 -54.18 8.55 27.17
N GLN A 622 -52.87 8.29 27.15
CA GLN A 622 -52.04 8.58 25.98
C GLN A 622 -52.16 7.46 24.95
N ALA A 623 -52.30 7.81 23.68
CA ALA A 623 -52.47 6.86 22.59
C ALA A 623 -51.29 5.88 22.58
N GLU A 624 -51.56 4.61 22.87
CA GLU A 624 -50.61 3.51 22.65
C GLU A 624 -50.18 3.58 21.17
N ALA A 625 -48.90 3.85 20.92
CA ALA A 625 -48.35 3.78 19.58
C ALA A 625 -48.59 2.37 19.04
N LYS A 626 -49.66 2.20 18.25
CA LYS A 626 -49.96 0.98 17.51
C LYS A 626 -48.91 0.86 16.41
N GLY A 627 -47.76 0.28 16.76
CA GLY A 627 -46.68 0.06 15.81
C GLY A 627 -45.65 -0.88 16.40
N TRP A 628 -45.85 -2.18 16.11
CA TRP A 628 -44.86 -3.26 16.17
C TRP A 628 -43.95 -3.29 17.40
N LEU A 629 -44.33 -4.11 18.38
CA LEU A 629 -43.46 -4.65 19.40
C LEU A 629 -43.66 -6.17 19.37
N MET A 630 -42.58 -6.90 19.11
CA MET A 630 -42.59 -8.35 18.92
C MET A 630 -43.46 -9.03 19.98
N ARG A 631 -44.40 -9.86 19.53
CA ARG A 631 -45.13 -10.78 20.39
C ARG A 631 -44.17 -11.89 20.84
N LYS A 632 -43.47 -11.64 21.94
CA LYS A 632 -43.13 -12.53 23.05
C LYS A 632 -41.87 -12.01 23.75
N ASP A 633 -42.09 -11.59 24.99
CA ASP A 633 -41.25 -11.83 26.17
C ASP A 633 -39.72 -11.73 25.97
N VAL A 634 -39.15 -10.62 26.48
CA VAL A 634 -37.71 -10.36 26.66
C VAL A 634 -36.96 -10.04 25.35
N LEU A 635 -36.67 -8.75 25.16
CA LEU A 635 -35.54 -8.33 24.33
C LEU A 635 -34.26 -8.80 25.02
N ALA A 636 -33.49 -9.61 24.32
CA ALA A 636 -32.34 -10.36 24.80
C ALA A 636 -31.48 -9.57 25.81
N LEU A 637 -31.29 -10.16 26.99
CA LEU A 637 -30.06 -9.98 27.76
C LEU A 637 -29.03 -10.98 27.19
N PRO A 638 -27.72 -10.73 27.32
CA PRO A 638 -26.66 -11.60 26.80
C PRO A 638 -26.57 -12.95 27.50
#